data_AF-A0A5D2WCJ7-F1
#
_entry.id   AF-A0A5D2WCJ7-F1
#
_cell.length_a   1.000
_cell.length_b   1.000
_cell.length_c   1.000
_cell.angle_alpha   90.00
_cell.angle_beta   90.00
_cell.angle_gamma   90.00
#
_symmetry.space_group_name_H-M   'P 1'
#
loop_
_entity.id
_entity.type
_entity.pdbx_description
1 polymer ?
#
loop_
_entity_poly.entity_id
_entity_poly.type
_entity_poly.pdbx_seq_one_letter_code
_entity_poly.pdbx_strand_id
1 'polypeptide(L)'
;MEELKNYGHQHPLLMLNEEQLIGNGNGVVDCSRCGEKVSAPCFICVECCGFYLHKTCAEAPLELNHPFHRHHPLLLLQNPPYTFEPGTRCICDFCNETCEKFIYHCSCGLDFHIKCALFTFNIAERNLKELEHVALEDPSFSSKNGGGNLGKCFVCWEPLAMYTYFSLDCGFNLHKKCAELPPKMGHVCHRKHPLLLQFNSERLSCKICQVTPDRGLVYGCSTCNLAIHIDCLSPLPVIEDKSHQHPFTLFWRQIPFICDACGTEGHHVAYACCTCSIMVHKECISLPRIMQHAWHNHRVFHTYFIHKEYFRSLNCIWCYKVVDTEHGSYFCADCNVIFHVNCALKEKEWYCIVTQENEDDKSLDIPVNSITKVLERNDAGEATLIEHCKHKHYLMLSDKISEHGDKCCDGCLLLISAKFYHCLRCDFFLHKSCAELSKIELIFYHRCDEEHFAGLKPFILTSDCMFECELCTYLSNGFSYKCNECGIHRCVRCVFLQFELKIPGHKHPLLFYYDYKGQCSGCGTDINKAYRCKDSNFGLCLYCVVRLTRVGHNCDDHPLKLTYHKINDYEKYHYCDICEEKRDPKYWFYHCETCDTSAHVDCVLGKYPLIKLGSTYNERDHPHPLTFAKKFPYYPKCVECGEPCEDLSLECAEPGCNYIVHWKCGK
;
A
#
# COMPACT_ATOMS: atom_id res chain seq x y z
N MET A 1 35.95 -47.30 -36.91
CA MET A 1 35.58 -45.88 -36.92
C MET A 1 34.06 -45.87 -36.96
N GLU A 2 33.41 -45.72 -35.80
CA GLU A 2 31.94 -45.69 -35.73
C GLU A 2 31.45 -44.30 -36.17
N GLU A 3 30.71 -44.25 -37.28
CA GLU A 3 30.05 -43.04 -37.75
C GLU A 3 28.85 -42.74 -36.85
N LEU A 4 29.02 -41.82 -35.89
CA LEU A 4 27.93 -41.30 -35.07
C LEU A 4 27.02 -40.43 -35.95
N LYS A 5 25.89 -40.98 -36.41
CA LYS A 5 24.81 -40.18 -37.01
C LYS A 5 24.23 -39.27 -35.93
N ASN A 6 24.48 -37.97 -36.02
CA ASN A 6 24.15 -37.03 -34.96
C ASN A 6 22.79 -36.34 -35.18
N TYR A 7 21.98 -36.22 -34.13
CA TYR A 7 20.68 -35.56 -34.19
C TYR A 7 20.81 -34.07 -34.53
N GLY A 8 20.21 -33.66 -35.65
CA GLY A 8 20.25 -32.29 -36.17
C GLY A 8 21.46 -31.95 -37.05
N HIS A 9 22.33 -32.91 -37.39
CA HIS A 9 23.44 -32.70 -38.32
C HIS A 9 23.70 -33.92 -39.22
N GLN A 10 23.87 -33.71 -40.52
CA GLN A 10 23.92 -34.82 -41.51
C GLN A 10 25.32 -35.38 -41.76
N HIS A 11 26.37 -34.60 -41.51
CA HIS A 11 27.74 -35.03 -41.78
C HIS A 11 28.33 -35.84 -40.61
N PRO A 12 29.23 -36.81 -40.88
CA PRO A 12 29.96 -37.55 -39.85
C PRO A 12 30.82 -36.63 -38.96
N LEU A 13 30.96 -36.98 -37.69
CA LEU A 13 31.78 -36.25 -36.72
C LEU A 13 33.06 -37.03 -36.36
N LEU A 14 34.17 -36.32 -36.25
CA LEU A 14 35.47 -36.82 -35.79
C LEU A 14 35.80 -36.24 -34.41
N MET A 15 36.34 -37.06 -33.50
CA MET A 15 36.80 -36.61 -32.19
C MET A 15 38.23 -36.04 -32.28
N LEU A 16 38.43 -34.84 -31.73
CA LEU A 16 39.74 -34.18 -31.60
C LEU A 16 40.16 -34.12 -30.14
N ASN A 17 41.44 -34.39 -29.88
CA ASN A 17 42.09 -34.27 -28.58
C ASN A 17 42.86 -32.93 -28.45
N GLU A 18 43.30 -32.57 -27.24
CA GLU A 18 43.98 -31.31 -26.93
C GLU A 18 45.16 -30.99 -27.88
N GLU A 19 46.00 -31.98 -28.19
CA GLU A 19 47.17 -31.83 -29.07
C GLU A 19 46.81 -31.47 -30.52
N GLN A 20 45.63 -31.87 -30.99
CA GLN A 20 45.17 -31.64 -32.37
C GLN A 20 44.42 -30.31 -32.51
N LEU A 21 43.94 -29.74 -31.40
CA LEU A 21 43.19 -28.49 -31.40
C LEU A 21 44.10 -27.26 -31.51
N ILE A 22 45.33 -27.35 -30.99
CA ILE A 22 46.33 -26.26 -31.00
C ILE A 22 46.91 -26.02 -32.41
N GLY A 23 46.88 -27.02 -33.30
CA GLY A 23 47.40 -26.94 -34.67
C GLY A 23 46.51 -26.20 -35.67
N ASN A 24 45.20 -26.06 -35.37
CA ASN A 24 44.23 -25.37 -36.21
C ASN A 24 43.96 -23.98 -35.63
N GLY A 25 44.80 -23.01 -36.02
CA GLY A 25 44.80 -21.60 -35.63
C GLY A 25 43.59 -21.04 -34.84
N ASN A 26 43.86 -20.67 -33.58
CA ASN A 26 43.30 -19.59 -32.73
C ASN A 26 41.97 -18.91 -33.11
N GLY A 27 40.94 -19.66 -33.52
CA GLY A 27 39.55 -19.23 -33.52
C GLY A 27 38.87 -19.81 -32.28
N VAL A 28 38.37 -18.96 -31.39
CA VAL A 28 37.46 -19.42 -30.33
C VAL A 28 36.19 -19.91 -31.02
N VAL A 29 35.92 -21.22 -30.99
CA VAL A 29 34.75 -21.80 -31.66
C VAL A 29 33.70 -22.20 -30.64
N ASP A 30 32.44 -21.86 -30.91
CA ASP A 30 31.31 -22.15 -30.06
C ASP A 30 30.66 -23.48 -30.41
N CYS A 31 30.19 -24.18 -29.38
CA CYS A 31 29.49 -25.45 -29.51
C CYS A 31 28.14 -25.21 -30.18
N SER A 32 27.87 -25.92 -31.28
CA SER A 32 26.63 -25.76 -32.06
C SER A 32 25.37 -26.16 -31.28
N ARG A 33 25.51 -26.91 -30.18
CA ARG A 33 24.39 -27.30 -29.30
C ARG A 33 24.17 -26.38 -28.10
N CYS A 34 25.21 -26.04 -27.36
CA CYS A 34 25.06 -25.27 -26.13
C CYS A 34 25.47 -23.79 -26.26
N GLY A 35 26.07 -23.38 -27.39
CA GLY A 35 26.51 -22.00 -27.63
C GLY A 35 27.79 -21.58 -26.89
N GLU A 36 28.34 -22.46 -26.04
CA GLU A 36 29.54 -22.16 -25.24
C GLU A 36 30.82 -22.53 -25.99
N LYS A 37 31.92 -21.85 -25.64
CA LYS A 37 33.26 -22.12 -26.19
C LYS A 37 33.65 -23.59 -26.02
N VAL A 38 34.12 -24.22 -27.09
CA VAL A 38 34.52 -25.62 -27.08
C VAL A 38 35.91 -25.79 -26.47
N SER A 39 36.02 -26.68 -25.49
CA SER A 39 37.29 -27.23 -24.99
C SER A 39 37.49 -28.64 -25.54
N ALA A 40 38.74 -29.06 -25.69
CA ALA A 40 39.06 -30.44 -26.02
C ALA A 40 38.82 -31.36 -24.78
N PRO A 41 38.47 -32.64 -24.98
CA PRO A 41 38.16 -33.29 -26.25
C PRO A 41 36.79 -32.89 -26.81
N CYS A 42 36.71 -32.71 -28.13
CA CYS A 42 35.48 -32.27 -28.81
C CYS A 42 35.24 -33.00 -30.13
N PHE A 43 34.03 -32.88 -30.67
CA PHE A 43 33.67 -33.42 -31.98
C PHE A 43 33.60 -32.30 -33.01
N ILE A 44 34.20 -32.53 -34.19
CA ILE A 44 34.13 -31.65 -35.35
C ILE A 44 33.49 -32.37 -36.54
N CYS A 45 32.75 -31.65 -37.35
CA CYS A 45 32.30 -32.15 -38.64
C CYS A 45 33.49 -32.41 -39.60
N VAL A 46 33.51 -33.60 -40.20
CA VAL A 46 34.53 -34.01 -41.17
C VAL A 46 34.56 -33.11 -42.40
N GLU A 47 33.41 -32.54 -42.78
CA GLU A 47 33.29 -31.60 -43.92
C GLU A 47 33.69 -30.16 -43.55
N CYS A 48 34.19 -29.91 -42.34
CA CYS A 48 34.64 -28.59 -41.87
C CYS A 48 33.59 -27.47 -42.01
N CYS A 49 32.30 -27.82 -41.94
CA CYS A 49 31.19 -26.87 -42.12
C CYS A 49 30.93 -25.96 -40.89
N GLY A 50 31.91 -25.79 -40.02
CA GLY A 50 31.77 -24.97 -38.80
C GLY A 50 30.98 -25.62 -37.66
N PHE A 51 30.72 -26.94 -37.70
CA PHE A 51 29.94 -27.64 -36.69
C PHE A 51 30.85 -28.31 -35.65
N TYR A 52 30.77 -27.85 -34.41
CA TYR A 52 31.61 -28.29 -33.29
C TYR A 52 30.74 -28.62 -32.08
N LEU A 53 31.06 -29.69 -31.36
CA LEU A 53 30.34 -30.08 -30.15
C LEU A 53 31.30 -30.46 -29.02
N HIS A 54 30.97 -30.05 -27.80
CA HIS A 54 31.53 -30.70 -26.61
C HIS A 54 31.20 -32.20 -26.65
N LYS A 55 32.09 -33.02 -26.12
CA LYS A 55 31.84 -34.47 -25.96
C LYS A 55 30.48 -34.73 -25.27
N THR A 56 30.23 -34.05 -24.16
CA THR A 56 28.97 -34.14 -23.40
C THR A 56 27.75 -33.69 -24.21
N CYS A 57 27.91 -32.68 -25.07
CA CYS A 57 26.83 -32.24 -25.94
C CYS A 57 26.54 -33.24 -27.05
N ALA A 58 27.55 -33.92 -27.60
CA ALA A 58 27.39 -34.93 -28.64
C ALA A 58 26.75 -36.22 -28.10
N GLU A 59 27.14 -36.63 -26.90
CA GLU A 59 26.66 -37.85 -26.21
C GLU A 59 25.33 -37.64 -25.47
N ALA A 60 24.77 -36.42 -25.47
CA ALA A 60 23.50 -36.12 -24.81
C ALA A 60 22.34 -36.97 -25.38
N PRO A 61 21.55 -37.68 -24.54
CA PRO A 61 20.44 -38.50 -25.00
C PRO A 61 19.29 -37.67 -25.60
N LEU A 62 18.50 -38.27 -26.49
CA LEU A 62 17.31 -37.61 -27.05
C LEU A 62 16.16 -37.53 -26.04
N GLU A 63 16.11 -38.49 -25.12
CA GLU A 63 15.12 -38.60 -24.06
C GLU A 63 15.84 -38.82 -22.73
N LEU A 64 15.62 -37.91 -21.77
CA LEU A 64 16.25 -37.93 -20.45
C LEU A 64 15.20 -38.16 -19.36
N ASN A 65 15.23 -39.35 -18.75
CA ASN A 65 14.37 -39.73 -17.63
C ASN A 65 14.93 -39.20 -16.31
N HIS A 66 14.60 -37.96 -15.97
CA HIS A 66 15.23 -37.26 -14.85
C HIS A 66 14.73 -37.75 -13.47
N PRO A 67 15.59 -38.12 -12.49
CA PRO A 67 15.13 -38.68 -11.21
C PRO A 67 14.33 -37.72 -10.32
N PHE A 68 14.52 -36.41 -10.49
CA PHE A 68 13.69 -35.36 -9.86
C PHE A 68 12.42 -35.00 -10.69
N HIS A 69 12.18 -35.67 -11.82
CA HIS A 69 11.02 -35.50 -12.68
C HIS A 69 10.58 -36.85 -13.28
N ARG A 70 10.14 -37.78 -12.43
CA ARG A 70 9.98 -39.20 -12.80
C ARG A 70 8.76 -39.53 -13.66
N HIS A 71 7.81 -38.61 -13.77
CA HIS A 71 6.54 -38.86 -14.44
C HIS A 71 6.56 -38.50 -15.92
N HIS A 72 7.50 -37.63 -16.34
CA HIS A 72 7.63 -37.23 -17.73
C HIS A 72 9.10 -37.18 -18.15
N PRO A 73 9.45 -37.69 -19.34
CA PRO A 73 10.79 -37.54 -19.87
C PRO A 73 11.04 -36.12 -20.37
N LEU A 74 12.28 -35.66 -20.25
CA LEU A 74 12.76 -34.45 -20.92
C LEU A 74 13.22 -34.80 -22.35
N LEU A 75 12.67 -34.13 -23.36
CA LEU A 75 12.99 -34.37 -24.77
C LEU A 75 13.96 -33.31 -25.29
N LEU A 76 15.00 -33.74 -26.01
CA LEU A 76 15.97 -32.85 -26.63
C LEU A 76 15.40 -32.23 -27.91
N LEU A 77 15.14 -30.93 -27.88
CA LEU A 77 14.67 -30.11 -29.00
C LEU A 77 15.82 -29.31 -29.63
N GLN A 78 15.77 -29.12 -30.94
CA GLN A 78 16.77 -28.31 -31.67
C GLN A 78 16.61 -26.82 -31.39
N ASN A 79 15.38 -26.36 -31.15
CA ASN A 79 15.04 -24.98 -30.86
C ASN A 79 14.01 -24.91 -29.72
N PRO A 80 13.96 -23.81 -28.95
CA PRO A 80 12.98 -23.64 -27.90
C PRO A 80 11.54 -23.53 -28.45
N PRO A 81 10.54 -24.14 -27.79
CA PRO A 81 9.19 -24.27 -28.31
C PRO A 81 8.40 -22.95 -28.37
N TYR A 82 8.81 -21.92 -27.62
CA TYR A 82 8.03 -20.69 -27.43
C TYR A 82 8.57 -19.46 -28.18
N THR A 83 9.37 -19.65 -29.23
CA THR A 83 10.10 -18.55 -29.91
C THR A 83 9.29 -17.73 -30.93
N PHE A 84 8.00 -18.02 -31.14
CA PHE A 84 7.18 -17.39 -32.19
C PHE A 84 6.26 -16.25 -31.72
N GLU A 85 6.14 -15.98 -30.41
CA GLU A 85 5.36 -14.86 -29.88
C GLU A 85 6.26 -13.69 -29.45
N PRO A 86 5.98 -12.43 -29.85
CA PRO A 86 6.77 -11.27 -29.44
C PRO A 86 6.64 -11.05 -27.93
N GLY A 87 7.69 -11.38 -27.17
CA GLY A 87 7.77 -11.13 -25.72
C GLY A 87 8.04 -12.37 -24.86
N THR A 88 7.87 -13.58 -25.40
CA THR A 88 8.03 -14.84 -24.65
C THR A 88 9.43 -15.41 -24.88
N ARG A 89 10.32 -15.28 -23.89
CA ARG A 89 11.66 -15.90 -23.90
C ARG A 89 11.61 -17.24 -23.18
N CYS A 90 12.12 -18.31 -23.80
CA CYS A 90 12.33 -19.58 -23.12
C CYS A 90 13.51 -19.42 -22.15
N ILE A 91 13.29 -19.72 -20.87
CA ILE A 91 14.29 -19.55 -19.81
C ILE A 91 14.56 -20.91 -19.21
N CYS A 92 15.83 -21.22 -18.95
CA CYS A 92 16.21 -22.44 -18.27
C CYS A 92 15.78 -22.40 -16.79
N ASP A 93 15.05 -23.43 -16.34
CA ASP A 93 14.59 -23.57 -14.94
C ASP A 93 15.74 -23.78 -13.94
N PHE A 94 16.95 -24.06 -14.45
CA PHE A 94 18.18 -24.15 -13.66
C PHE A 94 18.92 -22.80 -13.58
N CYS A 95 19.54 -22.28 -14.66
CA CYS A 95 20.36 -21.04 -14.62
C CYS A 95 19.57 -19.75 -14.65
N ASN A 96 18.30 -19.77 -15.03
CA ASN A 96 17.56 -18.56 -15.35
C ASN A 96 18.12 -17.76 -16.55
N GLU A 97 19.02 -18.37 -17.34
CA GLU A 97 19.50 -17.77 -18.58
C GLU A 97 18.62 -18.16 -19.76
N THR A 98 18.65 -17.31 -20.79
CA THR A 98 17.84 -17.50 -22.00
C THR A 98 18.28 -18.76 -22.74
N CYS A 99 17.33 -19.57 -23.16
CA CYS A 99 17.58 -20.72 -24.01
C CYS A 99 17.53 -20.31 -25.48
N GLU A 100 18.68 -20.31 -26.16
CA GLU A 100 18.80 -19.89 -27.56
C GLU A 100 19.12 -21.03 -28.54
N LYS A 101 19.55 -22.18 -28.02
CA LYS A 101 20.03 -23.33 -28.80
C LYS A 101 19.25 -24.59 -28.42
N PHE A 102 19.88 -25.77 -28.53
CA PHE A 102 19.25 -27.03 -28.18
C PHE A 102 18.88 -27.05 -26.69
N ILE A 103 17.67 -27.52 -26.39
CA ILE A 103 17.13 -27.57 -25.03
C ILE A 103 16.51 -28.93 -24.71
N TYR A 104 16.50 -29.28 -23.44
CA TYR A 104 15.60 -30.29 -22.91
C TYR A 104 14.28 -29.64 -22.51
N HIS A 105 13.18 -30.13 -23.06
CA HIS A 105 11.84 -29.65 -22.81
C HIS A 105 10.93 -30.79 -22.35
N CYS A 106 10.08 -30.52 -21.38
CA CYS A 106 8.97 -31.39 -21.01
C CYS A 106 7.63 -30.68 -21.24
N SER A 107 6.62 -31.45 -21.66
CA SER A 107 5.23 -30.99 -21.81
C SER A 107 4.62 -30.30 -20.59
N CYS A 108 5.16 -30.52 -19.38
CA CYS A 108 4.73 -29.81 -18.17
C CYS A 108 5.35 -28.40 -18.03
N GLY A 109 6.10 -27.92 -19.02
CA GLY A 109 6.77 -26.62 -19.01
C GLY A 109 8.06 -26.59 -18.19
N LEU A 110 8.78 -27.72 -18.08
CA LEU A 110 10.16 -27.74 -17.57
C LEU A 110 11.14 -27.61 -18.75
N ASP A 111 12.03 -26.62 -18.67
CA ASP A 111 12.99 -26.29 -19.71
C ASP A 111 14.41 -26.20 -19.15
N PHE A 112 15.36 -26.90 -19.75
CA PHE A 112 16.76 -26.90 -19.35
C PHE A 112 17.71 -26.76 -20.54
N HIS A 113 18.80 -26.01 -20.40
CA HIS A 113 19.95 -26.20 -21.29
C HIS A 113 20.50 -27.62 -21.12
N ILE A 114 21.13 -28.16 -22.18
CA ILE A 114 21.71 -29.52 -22.15
C ILE A 114 22.62 -29.73 -20.93
N LYS A 115 23.57 -28.81 -20.70
CA LYS A 115 24.50 -28.91 -19.57
C LYS A 115 23.79 -28.87 -18.22
N CYS A 116 22.75 -28.03 -18.09
CA CYS A 116 21.96 -27.91 -16.88
C CYS A 116 21.19 -29.20 -16.55
N ALA A 117 20.57 -29.81 -17.57
CA ALA A 117 19.83 -31.07 -17.42
C ALA A 117 20.75 -32.23 -17.06
N LEU A 118 21.89 -32.37 -17.75
CA LEU A 118 22.85 -33.44 -17.48
C LEU A 118 23.49 -33.29 -16.08
N PHE A 119 23.81 -32.06 -15.69
CA PHE A 119 24.37 -31.78 -14.37
C PHE A 119 23.39 -32.10 -13.24
N THR A 120 22.15 -31.61 -13.34
CA THR A 120 21.10 -31.92 -12.34
C THR A 120 20.78 -33.41 -12.29
N PHE A 121 20.84 -34.10 -13.43
CA PHE A 121 20.71 -35.55 -13.52
C PHE A 121 21.84 -36.27 -12.76
N ASN A 122 23.10 -35.85 -12.94
CA ASN A 122 24.25 -36.44 -12.24
C ASN A 122 24.20 -36.22 -10.73
N ILE A 123 23.73 -35.05 -10.26
CA ILE A 123 23.42 -34.80 -8.85
C ILE A 123 22.37 -35.79 -8.34
N ALA A 124 21.28 -35.96 -9.10
CA ALA A 124 20.17 -36.82 -8.71
C ALA A 124 20.56 -38.30 -8.62
N GLU A 125 21.48 -38.76 -9.48
CA GLU A 125 22.06 -40.10 -9.47
C GLU A 125 23.19 -40.29 -8.42
N ARG A 126 23.53 -39.23 -7.66
CA ARG A 126 24.65 -39.22 -6.69
C ARG A 126 26.01 -39.56 -7.32
N ASN A 127 26.17 -39.28 -8.61
CA ASN A 127 27.45 -39.38 -9.30
C ASN A 127 28.31 -38.14 -9.03
N LEU A 128 28.67 -37.93 -7.76
CA LEU A 128 29.42 -36.76 -7.27
C LEU A 128 30.87 -36.69 -7.79
N LYS A 129 31.33 -37.66 -8.58
CA LYS A 129 32.66 -37.65 -9.21
C LYS A 129 32.88 -36.41 -10.09
N GLU A 130 31.81 -35.86 -10.69
CA GLU A 130 31.91 -34.61 -11.45
C GLU A 130 32.12 -33.37 -10.56
N LEU A 131 31.78 -33.44 -9.27
CA LEU A 131 32.03 -32.37 -8.30
C LEU A 131 33.44 -32.44 -7.68
N GLU A 132 34.20 -33.52 -7.89
CA GLU A 132 35.58 -33.65 -7.37
C GLU A 132 36.52 -32.63 -8.04
N HIS A 133 36.21 -32.21 -9.26
CA HIS A 133 36.98 -31.19 -10.01
C HIS A 133 36.47 -29.76 -9.76
N VAL A 134 35.39 -29.58 -8.99
CA VAL A 134 34.78 -28.29 -8.70
C VAL A 134 35.31 -27.77 -7.37
N ALA A 135 35.83 -26.55 -7.34
CA ALA A 135 36.35 -25.95 -6.12
C ALA A 135 35.23 -25.79 -5.07
N LEU A 136 35.44 -26.37 -3.89
CA LEU A 136 34.62 -26.08 -2.72
C LEU A 136 35.07 -24.73 -2.16
N GLU A 137 34.20 -23.73 -2.23
CA GLU A 137 34.47 -22.39 -1.73
C GLU A 137 34.00 -22.27 -0.28
N ASP A 138 34.87 -21.68 0.57
CA ASP A 138 34.51 -21.23 1.91
C ASP A 138 34.23 -19.73 1.86
N PRO A 139 33.03 -19.26 2.30
CA PRO A 139 32.69 -17.85 2.34
C PRO A 139 33.73 -16.98 3.07
N SER A 140 34.45 -17.56 4.04
CA SER A 140 35.44 -16.88 4.88
C SER A 140 36.75 -16.54 4.16
N PHE A 141 37.05 -17.20 3.02
CA PHE A 141 38.33 -17.08 2.29
C PHE A 141 38.17 -16.62 0.84
N SER A 142 36.95 -16.26 0.40
CA SER A 142 36.67 -15.79 -0.95
C SER A 142 37.35 -14.44 -1.23
N SER A 143 38.21 -14.40 -2.25
CA SER A 143 38.87 -13.17 -2.73
C SER A 143 37.94 -12.21 -3.49
N LYS A 144 36.66 -12.56 -3.66
CA LYS A 144 35.62 -11.68 -4.23
C LYS A 144 35.08 -10.68 -3.18
N ASN A 145 35.95 -10.09 -2.37
CA ASN A 145 35.60 -8.96 -1.48
C ASN A 145 35.58 -7.64 -2.26
N GLY A 146 34.71 -7.58 -3.25
CA GLY A 146 34.39 -6.36 -4.00
C GLY A 146 32.89 -6.21 -4.14
N GLY A 147 32.19 -5.94 -3.02
CA GLY A 147 30.80 -5.43 -2.99
C GLY A 147 29.69 -6.22 -3.69
N GLY A 148 29.96 -7.43 -4.21
CA GLY A 148 28.99 -8.27 -4.90
C GLY A 148 28.37 -9.29 -3.95
N ASN A 149 27.04 -9.34 -3.89
CA ASN A 149 26.27 -10.36 -3.20
C ASN A 149 26.76 -11.76 -3.66
N LEU A 150 27.38 -12.55 -2.78
CA LEU A 150 27.57 -13.98 -3.01
C LEU A 150 26.17 -14.53 -3.34
N GLY A 151 25.98 -15.17 -4.49
CA GLY A 151 24.66 -15.57 -5.00
C GLY A 151 23.82 -16.42 -4.02
N LYS A 152 22.72 -17.00 -4.51
CA LYS A 152 21.87 -17.89 -3.71
C LYS A 152 22.14 -19.35 -4.06
N CYS A 153 21.95 -20.25 -3.10
CA CYS A 153 21.97 -21.69 -3.38
C CYS A 153 20.78 -22.08 -4.27
N PHE A 154 21.00 -22.82 -5.35
CA PHE A 154 19.91 -23.25 -6.25
C PHE A 154 18.82 -24.09 -5.56
N VAL A 155 19.23 -24.92 -4.59
CA VAL A 155 18.34 -25.90 -3.97
C VAL A 155 17.44 -25.27 -2.90
N CYS A 156 18.00 -24.43 -2.04
CA CYS A 156 17.29 -23.83 -0.90
C CYS A 156 17.10 -22.32 -1.00
N TRP A 157 17.65 -21.65 -2.01
CA TRP A 157 17.54 -20.20 -2.24
C TRP A 157 18.10 -19.28 -1.13
N GLU A 158 18.77 -19.86 -0.15
CA GLU A 158 19.47 -19.13 0.90
C GLU A 158 20.80 -18.51 0.40
N PRO A 159 21.25 -17.38 0.97
CA PRO A 159 22.54 -16.78 0.66
C PRO A 159 23.69 -17.73 0.96
N LEU A 160 24.70 -17.74 0.09
CA LEU A 160 25.87 -18.61 0.24
C LEU A 160 26.82 -18.18 1.35
N ALA A 161 26.69 -16.94 1.83
CA ALA A 161 27.59 -16.33 2.82
C ALA A 161 27.73 -17.12 4.13
N MET A 162 26.81 -18.07 4.40
CA MET A 162 26.75 -18.80 5.67
C MET A 162 27.22 -20.26 5.59
N TYR A 163 27.43 -20.82 4.40
CA TYR A 163 27.71 -22.25 4.23
C TYR A 163 28.75 -22.50 3.14
N THR A 164 29.51 -23.59 3.27
CA THR A 164 30.38 -24.05 2.18
C THR A 164 29.56 -24.43 0.95
N TYR A 165 30.02 -24.01 -0.22
CA TYR A 165 29.30 -24.19 -1.46
C TYR A 165 30.22 -24.57 -2.61
N PHE A 166 29.65 -25.30 -3.56
CA PHE A 166 30.27 -25.54 -4.86
C PHE A 166 29.93 -24.35 -5.77
N SER A 167 30.95 -23.71 -6.33
CA SER A 167 30.85 -22.62 -7.31
C SER A 167 31.16 -23.21 -8.69
N LEU A 168 30.18 -23.19 -9.60
CA LEU A 168 30.28 -23.90 -10.88
C LEU A 168 30.38 -22.91 -12.05
N ASP A 169 31.02 -23.36 -13.14
CA ASP A 169 31.29 -22.61 -14.39
C ASP A 169 30.02 -22.28 -15.19
N CYS A 170 29.12 -21.51 -14.58
CA CYS A 170 27.93 -20.90 -15.18
C CYS A 170 27.15 -20.03 -14.16
N GLY A 171 27.81 -19.60 -13.06
CA GLY A 171 27.20 -18.72 -12.04
C GLY A 171 26.37 -19.45 -10.97
N PHE A 172 26.45 -20.78 -10.93
CA PHE A 172 25.67 -21.58 -9.98
C PHE A 172 26.41 -21.83 -8.70
N ASN A 173 25.64 -21.82 -7.63
CA ASN A 173 26.15 -22.15 -6.32
C ASN A 173 25.25 -23.17 -5.64
N LEU A 174 25.86 -24.20 -5.06
CA LEU A 174 25.16 -25.27 -4.38
C LEU A 174 25.79 -25.47 -3.01
N HIS A 175 25.02 -25.30 -1.93
CA HIS A 175 25.53 -25.66 -0.60
C HIS A 175 25.91 -27.14 -0.56
N LYS A 176 27.01 -27.46 0.11
CA LYS A 176 27.41 -28.85 0.35
C LYS A 176 26.27 -29.66 0.99
N LYS A 177 25.60 -29.09 2.01
CA LYS A 177 24.42 -29.70 2.66
C LYS A 177 23.26 -29.96 1.70
N CYS A 178 23.10 -29.13 0.67
CA CYS A 178 22.03 -29.24 -0.31
C CYS A 178 22.34 -30.31 -1.38
N ALA A 179 23.61 -30.51 -1.71
CA ALA A 179 24.06 -31.60 -2.60
C ALA A 179 23.85 -32.99 -1.97
N GLU A 180 23.92 -33.07 -0.63
CA GLU A 180 23.85 -34.32 0.13
C GLU A 180 22.43 -34.67 0.62
N LEU A 181 21.39 -33.93 0.18
CA LEU A 181 20.01 -34.16 0.63
C LEU A 181 19.50 -35.57 0.26
N PRO A 182 18.72 -36.22 1.15
CA PRO A 182 18.13 -37.51 0.84
C PRO A 182 17.05 -37.37 -0.25
N PRO A 183 17.07 -38.17 -1.33
CA PRO A 183 16.07 -38.10 -2.40
C PRO A 183 14.68 -38.55 -1.95
N LYS A 184 14.60 -39.24 -0.80
CA LYS A 184 13.38 -39.77 -0.22
C LYS A 184 13.45 -39.63 1.29
N MET A 185 12.41 -39.09 1.91
CA MET A 185 12.31 -38.95 3.37
C MET A 185 10.91 -39.30 3.88
N GLY A 186 10.84 -39.86 5.08
CA GLY A 186 9.59 -39.92 5.84
C GLY A 186 9.36 -38.58 6.56
N HIS A 187 8.11 -38.13 6.67
CA HIS A 187 7.80 -36.91 7.41
C HIS A 187 6.58 -37.09 8.31
N VAL A 188 6.62 -36.53 9.51
CA VAL A 188 5.55 -36.69 10.50
C VAL A 188 4.19 -36.14 10.03
N CYS A 189 4.21 -35.12 9.15
CA CYS A 189 3.00 -34.56 8.54
C CYS A 189 2.51 -35.32 7.30
N HIS A 190 3.26 -36.32 6.83
CA HIS A 190 2.90 -37.08 5.64
C HIS A 190 3.34 -38.55 5.81
N ARG A 191 2.58 -39.29 6.62
CA ARG A 191 2.93 -40.67 7.03
C ARG A 191 2.57 -41.74 6.01
N LYS A 192 1.58 -41.47 5.15
CA LYS A 192 1.06 -42.45 4.19
C LYS A 192 2.01 -42.68 3.02
N HIS A 193 2.69 -41.62 2.55
CA HIS A 193 3.71 -41.75 1.51
C HIS A 193 4.98 -40.99 1.90
N PRO A 194 6.15 -41.50 1.53
CA PRO A 194 7.41 -40.77 1.69
C PRO A 194 7.42 -39.54 0.76
N LEU A 195 7.99 -38.44 1.24
CA LEU A 195 8.24 -37.26 0.42
C LEU A 195 9.48 -37.51 -0.46
N LEU A 196 9.37 -37.15 -1.72
CA LEU A 196 10.43 -37.26 -2.71
C LEU A 196 10.98 -35.87 -3.03
N LEU A 197 12.30 -35.77 -3.14
CA LEU A 197 12.95 -34.57 -3.63
C LEU A 197 12.68 -34.46 -5.14
N GLN A 198 12.00 -33.40 -5.58
CA GLN A 198 11.57 -33.23 -6.97
C GLN A 198 11.50 -31.75 -7.38
N PHE A 199 11.44 -31.49 -8.68
CA PHE A 199 11.13 -30.16 -9.19
C PHE A 199 9.66 -29.81 -8.92
N ASN A 200 9.38 -28.55 -8.59
CA ASN A 200 8.01 -28.06 -8.42
C ASN A 200 7.36 -27.74 -9.78
N SER A 201 7.32 -28.71 -10.70
CA SER A 201 6.80 -28.53 -12.07
C SER A 201 5.34 -28.06 -12.11
N GLU A 202 4.55 -28.48 -11.11
CA GLU A 202 3.13 -28.12 -11.00
C GLU A 202 2.90 -26.77 -10.28
N ARG A 203 3.97 -26.04 -9.92
CA ARG A 203 3.93 -24.75 -9.19
C ARG A 203 3.01 -24.80 -7.97
N LEU A 204 3.09 -25.89 -7.21
CA LEU A 204 2.31 -26.08 -6.01
C LEU A 204 2.81 -25.13 -4.91
N SER A 205 1.87 -24.52 -4.18
CA SER A 205 2.23 -23.76 -2.99
C SER A 205 2.78 -24.69 -1.91
N CYS A 206 3.82 -24.23 -1.22
CA CYS A 206 4.34 -24.97 -0.07
C CYS A 206 3.23 -25.09 0.97
N LYS A 207 2.85 -26.30 1.37
CA LYS A 207 1.76 -26.50 2.34
C LYS A 207 2.07 -25.95 3.74
N ILE A 208 3.31 -25.59 4.01
CA ILE A 208 3.73 -25.01 5.30
C ILE A 208 3.60 -23.49 5.28
N CYS A 209 4.34 -22.80 4.41
CA CYS A 209 4.35 -21.34 4.38
C CYS A 209 3.34 -20.72 3.41
N GLN A 210 2.60 -21.54 2.65
CA GLN A 210 1.66 -21.14 1.60
C GLN A 210 2.26 -20.31 0.46
N VAL A 211 3.59 -20.12 0.44
CA VAL A 211 4.31 -19.47 -0.65
C VAL A 211 4.62 -20.51 -1.72
N THR A 212 4.29 -20.21 -2.97
CA THR A 212 4.73 -20.99 -4.11
C THR A 212 6.21 -20.70 -4.37
N PRO A 213 7.11 -21.70 -4.27
CA PRO A 213 8.48 -21.48 -4.73
C PRO A 213 8.43 -21.25 -6.23
N ASP A 214 8.99 -20.12 -6.66
CA ASP A 214 9.11 -19.82 -8.07
C ASP A 214 9.95 -20.89 -8.78
N ARG A 215 11.00 -21.42 -8.10
CA ARG A 215 11.99 -22.38 -8.63
C ARG A 215 12.68 -23.19 -7.51
N GLY A 216 13.53 -24.15 -7.88
CA GLY A 216 14.30 -25.00 -6.95
C GLY A 216 13.69 -26.38 -6.70
N LEU A 217 14.26 -27.09 -5.72
CA LEU A 217 13.79 -28.42 -5.32
C LEU A 217 12.83 -28.32 -4.13
N VAL A 218 11.81 -29.17 -4.14
CA VAL A 218 10.86 -29.32 -3.04
C VAL A 218 10.78 -30.78 -2.62
N TYR A 219 10.41 -31.01 -1.37
CA TYR A 219 9.95 -32.32 -0.95
C TYR A 219 8.46 -32.43 -1.24
N GLY A 220 8.13 -33.26 -2.23
CA GLY A 220 6.77 -33.41 -2.71
C GLY A 220 6.25 -34.84 -2.70
N CYS A 221 4.94 -34.96 -2.85
CA CYS A 221 4.25 -36.22 -3.04
C CYS A 221 3.16 -36.03 -4.10
N SER A 222 3.42 -36.51 -5.31
CA SER A 222 2.52 -36.38 -6.47
C SER A 222 1.14 -37.01 -6.21
N THR A 223 1.09 -38.16 -5.52
CA THR A 223 -0.18 -38.84 -5.20
C THR A 223 -1.08 -38.07 -4.23
N CYS A 224 -0.50 -37.16 -3.44
CA CYS A 224 -1.23 -36.35 -2.47
C CYS A 224 -1.25 -34.87 -2.84
N ASN A 225 -0.73 -34.52 -4.01
CA ASN A 225 -0.59 -33.14 -4.48
C ASN A 225 0.01 -32.22 -3.40
N LEU A 226 1.12 -32.67 -2.81
CA LEU A 226 1.81 -32.02 -1.70
C LEU A 226 3.18 -31.54 -2.16
N ALA A 227 3.51 -30.28 -1.86
CA ALA A 227 4.86 -29.72 -1.97
C ALA A 227 5.23 -29.01 -0.67
N ILE A 228 6.47 -29.17 -0.25
CA ILE A 228 7.02 -28.54 0.95
C ILE A 228 8.43 -28.03 0.62
N HIS A 229 8.72 -26.76 0.94
CA HIS A 229 10.08 -26.22 0.83
C HIS A 229 11.03 -27.01 1.71
N ILE A 230 12.27 -27.16 1.24
CA ILE A 230 13.34 -27.83 1.99
C ILE A 230 13.57 -27.13 3.35
N ASP A 231 13.59 -25.80 3.37
CA ASP A 231 13.75 -25.04 4.62
C ASP A 231 12.49 -25.05 5.47
N CYS A 232 11.30 -25.25 4.89
CA CYS A 232 10.09 -25.40 5.71
C CYS A 232 10.10 -26.71 6.50
N LEU A 233 10.86 -27.74 6.09
CA LEU A 233 11.04 -28.98 6.86
C LEU A 233 12.05 -28.85 8.00
N SER A 234 12.83 -27.77 8.02
CA SER A 234 13.80 -27.49 9.07
C SER A 234 13.45 -26.18 9.76
N PRO A 235 12.99 -26.21 11.02
CA PRO A 235 13.29 -25.05 11.85
C PRO A 235 13.99 -25.42 13.14
N LEU A 236 14.81 -24.48 13.59
CA LEU A 236 15.35 -24.42 14.94
C LEU A 236 14.17 -24.57 15.93
N PRO A 237 14.25 -25.49 16.89
CA PRO A 237 13.09 -25.94 17.68
C PRO A 237 12.55 -24.91 18.69
N VAL A 238 13.29 -23.82 18.91
CA VAL A 238 13.01 -22.80 19.93
C VAL A 238 13.23 -21.41 19.34
N ILE A 239 12.19 -20.59 19.31
CA ILE A 239 12.31 -19.16 19.01
C ILE A 239 12.17 -18.41 20.34
N GLU A 240 13.26 -17.77 20.78
CA GLU A 240 13.23 -16.78 21.85
C GLU A 240 12.81 -15.44 21.23
N ASP A 241 11.53 -15.10 21.33
CA ASP A 241 11.02 -13.82 20.87
C ASP A 241 11.04 -12.78 22.01
N LYS A 242 11.36 -11.52 21.70
CA LYS A 242 11.40 -10.45 22.71
C LYS A 242 10.00 -9.95 23.12
N SER A 243 8.96 -10.25 22.33
CA SER A 243 7.60 -9.75 22.49
C SER A 243 6.74 -10.66 23.38
N HIS A 244 7.08 -11.94 23.49
CA HIS A 244 6.47 -12.91 24.40
C HIS A 244 7.49 -13.50 25.36
N GLN A 245 7.20 -13.53 26.66
CA GLN A 245 8.18 -13.88 27.71
C GLN A 245 8.61 -15.36 27.72
N HIS A 246 7.94 -16.22 26.97
CA HIS A 246 8.20 -17.66 26.95
C HIS A 246 8.57 -18.13 25.54
N PRO A 247 9.45 -19.14 25.42
CA PRO A 247 9.81 -19.68 24.12
C PRO A 247 8.64 -20.42 23.47
N PHE A 248 8.55 -20.29 22.15
CA PHE A 248 7.63 -21.10 21.35
C PHE A 248 8.33 -22.36 20.83
N THR A 249 7.64 -23.49 20.94
CA THR A 249 8.06 -24.78 20.39
C THR A 249 7.26 -25.08 19.13
N LEU A 250 7.94 -25.50 18.07
CA LEU A 250 7.28 -25.93 16.83
C LEU A 250 6.46 -27.20 17.05
N PHE A 251 5.18 -27.16 16.66
CA PHE A 251 4.24 -28.27 16.74
C PHE A 251 3.62 -28.58 15.36
N TRP A 252 3.89 -29.78 14.86
CA TRP A 252 3.41 -30.27 13.57
C TRP A 252 2.01 -30.89 13.70
N ARG A 253 1.02 -30.45 12.90
CA ARG A 253 -0.36 -30.98 12.98
C ARG A 253 -1.10 -30.99 11.65
N GLN A 254 -1.73 -32.11 11.27
CA GLN A 254 -2.56 -32.19 10.05
C GLN A 254 -3.94 -31.53 10.18
N ILE A 255 -4.46 -31.43 11.41
CA ILE A 255 -5.78 -30.87 11.71
C ILE A 255 -5.65 -29.35 11.82
N PRO A 256 -6.58 -28.56 11.22
CA PRO A 256 -6.63 -27.13 11.42
C PRO A 256 -6.71 -26.75 12.91
N PHE A 257 -6.16 -25.61 13.28
CA PHE A 257 -6.26 -25.03 14.62
C PHE A 257 -6.62 -23.54 14.50
N ILE A 258 -7.25 -22.96 15.52
CA ILE A 258 -7.44 -21.51 15.57
C ILE A 258 -6.21 -20.91 16.26
N CYS A 259 -5.60 -19.91 15.63
CA CYS A 259 -4.47 -19.20 16.21
C CYS A 259 -4.95 -18.32 17.36
N ASP A 260 -4.43 -18.54 18.56
CA ASP A 260 -4.81 -17.80 19.76
C ASP A 260 -4.41 -16.32 19.71
N ALA A 261 -3.48 -15.95 18.82
CA ALA A 261 -3.05 -14.56 18.67
C ALA A 261 -3.96 -13.74 17.75
N CYS A 262 -4.38 -14.29 16.61
CA CYS A 262 -5.10 -13.52 15.58
C CYS A 262 -6.52 -14.02 15.31
N GLY A 263 -6.92 -15.15 15.91
CA GLY A 263 -8.25 -15.75 15.77
C GLY A 263 -8.54 -16.34 14.39
N THR A 264 -7.55 -16.52 13.52
CA THR A 264 -7.73 -17.15 12.20
C THR A 264 -7.22 -18.59 12.19
N GLU A 265 -7.75 -19.38 11.25
CA GLU A 265 -7.38 -20.78 11.10
C GLU A 265 -5.93 -20.93 10.62
N GLY A 266 -5.17 -21.78 11.30
CA GLY A 266 -3.83 -22.22 10.93
C GLY A 266 -3.82 -23.68 10.52
N HIS A 267 -2.90 -24.02 9.61
CA HIS A 267 -2.76 -25.37 9.09
C HIS A 267 -1.32 -25.85 9.20
N HIS A 268 -1.13 -27.15 9.44
CA HIS A 268 0.14 -27.89 9.29
C HIS A 268 1.23 -27.57 10.33
N VAL A 269 1.40 -26.32 10.70
CA VAL A 269 2.41 -25.84 11.64
C VAL A 269 1.79 -24.86 12.63
N ALA A 270 1.90 -25.20 13.91
CA ALA A 270 1.60 -24.32 15.02
C ALA A 270 2.88 -24.07 15.82
N TYR A 271 2.98 -22.91 16.44
CA TYR A 271 4.00 -22.62 17.43
C TYR A 271 3.31 -22.57 18.79
N ALA A 272 3.67 -23.49 19.67
CA ALA A 272 3.02 -23.65 20.96
C ALA A 272 3.92 -23.12 22.07
N CYS A 273 3.37 -22.25 22.91
CA CYS A 273 3.97 -21.90 24.20
C CYS A 273 3.30 -22.78 25.26
N CYS A 274 4.03 -23.80 25.75
CA CYS A 274 3.50 -24.73 26.74
C CYS A 274 3.21 -24.05 28.09
N THR A 275 3.95 -23.00 28.44
CA THR A 275 3.75 -22.25 29.70
C THR A 275 2.44 -21.46 29.70
N CYS A 276 2.13 -20.79 28.58
CA CYS A 276 0.90 -20.01 28.43
C CYS A 276 -0.25 -20.82 27.84
N SER A 277 -0.01 -22.06 27.42
CA SER A 277 -0.98 -22.92 26.74
C SER A 277 -1.62 -22.28 25.49
N ILE A 278 -0.82 -21.52 24.73
CA ILE A 278 -1.28 -20.86 23.48
C ILE A 278 -0.61 -21.49 22.25
N MET A 279 -1.33 -21.52 21.13
CA MET A 279 -0.89 -21.95 19.81
C MET A 279 -1.06 -20.82 18.80
N VAL A 280 0.03 -20.47 18.12
CA VAL A 280 0.05 -19.33 17.19
C VAL A 280 0.63 -19.70 15.83
N HIS A 281 0.32 -18.90 14.80
CA HIS A 281 1.03 -18.98 13.51
C HIS A 281 2.49 -18.56 13.66
N LYS A 282 3.35 -18.95 12.70
CA LYS A 282 4.75 -18.51 12.65
C LYS A 282 4.89 -16.99 12.74
N GLU A 283 4.09 -16.28 11.95
CA GLU A 283 4.10 -14.81 11.86
C GLU A 283 3.54 -14.16 13.14
N CYS A 284 2.70 -14.88 13.88
CA CYS A 284 2.10 -14.41 15.12
C CYS A 284 3.04 -14.54 16.35
N ILE A 285 4.21 -15.18 16.19
CA ILE A 285 5.23 -15.25 17.25
C ILE A 285 5.80 -13.86 17.54
N SER A 286 6.07 -13.11 16.47
CA SER A 286 6.77 -11.81 16.52
C SER A 286 5.78 -10.64 16.38
N LEU A 287 4.59 -10.75 16.98
CA LEU A 287 3.63 -9.66 16.99
C LEU A 287 4.16 -8.48 17.81
N PRO A 288 4.07 -7.24 17.29
CA PRO A 288 4.46 -6.05 18.04
C PRO A 288 3.72 -5.97 19.38
N ARG A 289 4.45 -5.87 20.50
CA ARG A 289 3.82 -5.75 21.83
C ARG A 289 3.14 -4.39 22.02
N ILE A 290 3.79 -3.33 21.54
CA ILE A 290 3.32 -1.94 21.64
C ILE A 290 3.46 -1.33 20.25
N MET A 291 2.40 -0.67 19.79
CA MET A 291 2.44 0.07 18.55
C MET A 291 1.59 1.32 18.63
N GLN A 292 1.87 2.29 17.78
CA GLN A 292 0.98 3.41 17.53
C GLN A 292 0.31 3.19 16.19
N HIS A 293 -1.00 3.36 16.11
CA HIS A 293 -1.79 3.05 14.92
C HIS A 293 -2.40 4.34 14.35
N ALA A 294 -2.44 4.51 13.03
CA ALA A 294 -2.88 5.77 12.41
C ALA A 294 -4.34 6.15 12.71
N TRP A 295 -5.13 5.18 13.17
CA TRP A 295 -6.53 5.34 13.59
C TRP A 295 -6.71 5.60 15.07
N HIS A 296 -5.62 5.73 15.81
CA HIS A 296 -5.68 6.00 17.23
C HIS A 296 -4.44 6.74 17.74
N ASN A 297 -4.65 7.91 18.33
CA ASN A 297 -3.56 8.79 18.76
C ASN A 297 -2.70 8.18 19.89
N HIS A 298 -3.30 7.37 20.77
CA HIS A 298 -2.57 6.69 21.83
C HIS A 298 -1.92 5.39 21.36
N ARG A 299 -0.90 4.97 22.10
CA ARG A 299 -0.28 3.65 21.93
C ARG A 299 -1.31 2.57 22.23
N VAL A 300 -1.32 1.53 21.40
CA VAL A 300 -2.12 0.32 21.58
C VAL A 300 -1.22 -0.84 21.95
N PHE A 301 -1.74 -1.72 22.80
CA PHE A 301 -1.01 -2.82 23.41
C PHE A 301 -1.60 -4.15 22.95
N HIS A 302 -0.74 -5.07 22.55
CA HIS A 302 -1.16 -6.44 22.28
C HIS A 302 -1.45 -7.18 23.59
N THR A 303 -2.59 -7.85 23.66
CA THR A 303 -2.92 -8.77 24.75
C THR A 303 -3.65 -9.99 24.23
N TYR A 304 -3.38 -11.13 24.86
CA TYR A 304 -4.11 -12.39 24.65
C TYR A 304 -5.38 -12.48 25.51
N PHE A 305 -5.47 -11.65 26.55
CA PHE A 305 -6.56 -11.72 27.52
C PHE A 305 -7.18 -10.33 27.66
N ILE A 306 -8.42 -10.19 27.21
CA ILE A 306 -9.25 -9.01 27.47
C ILE A 306 -10.32 -9.37 28.49
N HIS A 307 -10.37 -8.63 29.59
CA HIS A 307 -11.51 -8.67 30.50
C HIS A 307 -12.60 -7.72 29.99
N LYS A 308 -13.75 -8.29 29.60
CA LYS A 308 -14.90 -7.59 29.01
C LYS A 308 -15.39 -6.40 29.86
N GLU A 309 -15.20 -6.46 31.16
CA GLU A 309 -15.64 -5.45 32.13
C GLU A 309 -14.99 -4.07 31.94
N TYR A 310 -13.80 -4.01 31.33
CA TYR A 310 -13.11 -2.74 31.06
C TYR A 310 -13.60 -2.06 29.78
N PHE A 311 -14.37 -2.75 28.92
CA PHE A 311 -14.72 -2.24 27.60
C PHE A 311 -16.20 -1.94 27.42
N ARG A 312 -16.53 -0.68 27.12
CA ARG A 312 -17.92 -0.27 26.79
C ARG A 312 -18.41 -0.88 25.47
N SER A 313 -17.50 -1.21 24.56
CA SER A 313 -17.79 -1.81 23.25
C SER A 313 -16.63 -2.69 22.85
N LEU A 314 -16.94 -3.91 22.41
CA LEU A 314 -15.95 -4.85 21.85
C LEU A 314 -15.86 -4.75 20.32
N ASN A 315 -16.45 -3.72 19.71
CA ASN A 315 -16.34 -3.54 18.27
C ASN A 315 -14.95 -3.00 17.91
N CYS A 316 -14.27 -3.69 17.00
CA CYS A 316 -13.03 -3.22 16.40
C CYS A 316 -13.24 -1.84 15.76
N ILE A 317 -12.42 -0.85 16.11
CA ILE A 317 -12.57 0.53 15.59
C ILE A 317 -12.36 0.62 14.07
N TRP A 318 -11.64 -0.35 13.49
CA TRP A 318 -11.38 -0.42 12.06
C TRP A 318 -12.53 -1.04 11.26
N CYS A 319 -12.95 -2.24 11.63
CA CYS A 319 -13.94 -3.00 10.84
C CYS A 319 -15.35 -2.98 11.42
N TYR A 320 -15.53 -2.44 12.63
CA TYR A 320 -16.80 -2.34 13.37
C TYR A 320 -17.51 -3.68 13.63
N LYS A 321 -16.75 -4.78 13.53
CA LYS A 321 -17.17 -6.13 13.94
C LYS A 321 -16.71 -6.39 15.36
N VAL A 322 -17.45 -7.25 16.06
CA VAL A 322 -17.12 -7.68 17.42
C VAL A 322 -15.76 -8.40 17.40
N VAL A 323 -14.90 -8.05 18.34
CA VAL A 323 -13.64 -8.74 18.62
C VAL A 323 -13.93 -9.92 19.52
N ASP A 324 -13.44 -11.08 19.12
CA ASP A 324 -13.49 -12.25 19.97
C ASP A 324 -12.45 -12.12 21.07
N THR A 325 -12.92 -12.18 22.32
CA THR A 325 -12.07 -12.04 23.51
C THR A 325 -11.36 -13.34 23.89
N GLU A 326 -11.67 -14.45 23.21
CA GLU A 326 -10.94 -15.72 23.35
C GLU A 326 -9.59 -15.68 22.62
N HIS A 327 -9.31 -14.62 21.85
CA HIS A 327 -8.11 -14.46 21.04
C HIS A 327 -7.40 -13.13 21.28
N GLY A 328 -6.17 -13.04 20.80
CA GLY A 328 -5.34 -11.85 20.86
C GLY A 328 -5.93 -10.65 20.12
N SER A 329 -5.59 -9.47 20.62
CA SER A 329 -6.12 -8.19 20.16
C SER A 329 -5.19 -7.05 20.54
N TYR A 330 -5.39 -5.90 19.89
CA TYR A 330 -4.75 -4.64 20.30
C TYR A 330 -5.77 -3.72 20.96
N PHE A 331 -5.38 -3.06 22.04
CA PHE A 331 -6.27 -2.13 22.73
C PHE A 331 -5.57 -0.90 23.28
N CYS A 332 -6.33 0.16 23.50
CA CYS A 332 -5.94 1.31 24.32
C CYS A 332 -6.90 1.41 25.51
N ALA A 333 -6.35 1.38 26.72
CA ALA A 333 -7.13 1.48 27.95
C ALA A 333 -7.75 2.88 28.13
N ASP A 334 -6.99 3.94 27.85
CA ASP A 334 -7.40 5.34 28.08
C ASP A 334 -8.61 5.74 27.24
N CYS A 335 -8.64 5.28 25.99
CA CYS A 335 -9.73 5.56 25.08
C CYS A 335 -10.75 4.43 24.96
N ASN A 336 -10.51 3.30 25.62
CA ASN A 336 -11.40 2.13 25.53
C ASN A 336 -11.64 1.71 24.07
N VAL A 337 -10.55 1.61 23.30
CA VAL A 337 -10.54 1.25 21.87
C VAL A 337 -9.91 -0.13 21.71
N ILE A 338 -10.44 -0.92 20.77
CA ILE A 338 -9.98 -2.27 20.46
C ILE A 338 -9.83 -2.48 18.95
N PHE A 339 -8.86 -3.30 18.56
CA PHE A 339 -8.63 -3.77 17.19
C PHE A 339 -8.48 -5.29 17.16
N HIS A 340 -8.98 -5.94 16.10
CA HIS A 340 -8.48 -7.26 15.74
C HIS A 340 -7.00 -7.16 15.35
N VAL A 341 -6.18 -8.16 15.69
CA VAL A 341 -4.76 -8.21 15.28
C VAL A 341 -4.60 -8.01 13.77
N ASN A 342 -5.38 -8.74 12.97
CA ASN A 342 -5.33 -8.62 11.51
C ASN A 342 -5.83 -7.28 10.97
N CYS A 343 -6.71 -6.57 11.71
CA CYS A 343 -7.13 -5.23 11.30
C CYS A 343 -6.04 -4.20 11.62
N ALA A 344 -5.36 -4.37 12.74
CA ALA A 344 -4.33 -3.45 13.21
C ALA A 344 -3.02 -3.58 12.41
N LEU A 345 -2.73 -4.79 11.91
CA LEU A 345 -1.53 -5.10 11.12
C LEU A 345 -1.79 -5.19 9.61
N LYS A 346 -2.96 -4.74 9.15
CA LYS A 346 -3.41 -4.94 7.76
C LYS A 346 -2.43 -4.34 6.74
N GLU A 347 -2.02 -3.10 6.96
CA GLU A 347 -1.02 -2.40 6.13
C GLU A 347 0.13 -1.96 7.01
N LYS A 348 1.37 -2.24 6.59
CA LYS A 348 2.57 -1.88 7.37
C LYS A 348 2.74 -0.37 7.57
N GLU A 349 2.13 0.42 6.70
CA GLU A 349 2.13 1.88 6.76
C GLU A 349 1.15 2.43 7.80
N TRP A 350 0.35 1.59 8.45
CA TRP A 350 -0.70 2.05 9.35
C TRP A 350 -0.29 2.03 10.81
N TYR A 351 0.89 1.48 11.11
CA TYR A 351 1.38 1.39 12.47
C TYR A 351 2.89 1.53 12.54
N CYS A 352 3.38 2.04 13.66
CA CYS A 352 4.78 2.01 14.01
C CYS A 352 4.99 1.18 15.28
N ILE A 353 6.01 0.33 15.28
CA ILE A 353 6.39 -0.47 16.43
C ILE A 353 7.17 0.42 17.39
N VAL A 354 6.72 0.50 18.64
CA VAL A 354 7.43 1.24 19.68
C VAL A 354 8.44 0.30 20.33
N THR A 355 9.73 0.58 20.16
CA THR A 355 10.83 -0.14 20.84
C THR A 355 11.13 0.50 22.19
N GLN A 356 11.80 -0.26 23.06
CA GLN A 356 12.15 0.13 24.42
C GLN A 356 13.02 1.40 24.51
N GLU A 357 13.72 1.76 23.43
CA GLU A 357 14.53 2.98 23.31
C GLU A 357 13.68 4.26 23.14
N ASN A 358 12.41 4.13 22.73
CA ASN A 358 11.44 5.24 22.57
C ASN A 358 10.34 5.23 23.65
N GLU A 359 10.47 4.38 24.69
CA GLU A 359 9.51 4.31 25.80
C GLU A 359 9.56 5.56 26.68
N ASP A 360 10.73 6.18 26.82
CA ASP A 360 10.98 7.39 27.63
C ASP A 360 10.51 8.69 26.96
N ASP A 361 10.12 8.65 25.68
CA ASP A 361 9.46 9.77 25.00
C ASP A 361 8.00 9.85 25.47
N LYS A 362 7.83 10.20 26.75
CA LYS A 362 6.57 10.63 27.33
C LYS A 362 6.03 11.75 26.47
N SER A 363 4.81 11.56 25.95
CA SER A 363 3.88 12.60 25.49
C SER A 363 4.55 13.89 24.99
N LEU A 364 4.54 14.13 23.67
CA LEU A 364 4.68 15.49 23.16
C LEU A 364 3.49 16.32 23.66
N ASP A 365 3.61 16.86 24.88
CA ASP A 365 2.70 17.80 25.51
C ASP A 365 2.84 19.13 24.80
N ILE A 366 2.26 19.26 23.60
CA ILE A 366 1.88 20.56 23.07
C ILE A 366 0.59 20.42 22.25
N PRO A 367 -0.51 21.00 22.74
CA PRO A 367 -1.16 22.01 21.92
C PRO A 367 -1.35 23.32 22.70
N VAL A 368 -0.60 24.35 22.28
CA VAL A 368 -0.89 25.73 22.66
C VAL A 368 -2.15 26.16 21.90
N ASN A 369 -3.18 26.60 22.62
CA ASN A 369 -4.42 27.15 22.05
C ASN A 369 -4.11 28.37 21.13
N SER A 370 -4.93 28.60 20.10
CA SER A 370 -4.85 29.78 19.23
C SER A 370 -5.17 31.07 19.96
N ILE A 371 -5.94 31.00 21.06
CA ILE A 371 -6.09 32.10 22.02
C ILE A 371 -4.74 32.34 22.70
N THR A 372 -4.11 33.47 22.39
CA THR A 372 -2.81 33.85 22.99
C THR A 372 -3.00 34.38 24.41
N LYS A 373 -4.12 35.07 24.66
CA LYS A 373 -4.43 35.65 25.96
C LYS A 373 -5.95 35.80 26.15
N VAL A 374 -6.43 35.46 27.34
CA VAL A 374 -7.79 35.79 27.79
C VAL A 374 -7.73 37.06 28.63
N LEU A 375 -8.50 38.09 28.25
CA LEU A 375 -8.52 39.38 28.94
C LEU A 375 -9.69 39.46 29.93
N GLU A 376 -10.85 38.93 29.56
CA GLU A 376 -12.06 38.96 30.36
C GLU A 376 -12.80 37.62 30.32
N ARG A 377 -13.55 37.33 31.38
CA ARG A 377 -14.36 36.12 31.52
C ARG A 377 -15.73 36.48 32.11
N ASN A 378 -16.79 35.81 31.67
CA ASN A 378 -18.11 35.95 32.27
C ASN A 378 -18.27 35.09 33.53
N ASP A 379 -19.39 35.24 34.22
CA ASP A 379 -19.72 34.49 35.45
C ASP A 379 -19.80 32.97 35.23
N ALA A 380 -20.09 32.54 34.00
CA ALA A 380 -20.10 31.13 33.60
C ALA A 380 -18.70 30.57 33.31
N GLY A 381 -17.67 31.41 33.45
CA GLY A 381 -16.30 31.02 33.21
C GLY A 381 -15.92 30.97 31.73
N GLU A 382 -16.64 31.61 30.80
CA GLU A 382 -16.29 31.68 29.38
C GLU A 382 -15.49 32.95 29.06
N ALA A 383 -14.46 32.85 28.21
CA ALA A 383 -13.66 33.99 27.79
C ALA A 383 -14.48 34.95 26.91
N THR A 384 -14.72 36.18 27.38
CA THR A 384 -15.54 37.17 26.66
C THR A 384 -14.72 38.09 25.77
N LEU A 385 -13.46 38.35 26.14
CA LEU A 385 -12.53 39.18 25.38
C LEU A 385 -11.19 38.47 25.27
N ILE A 386 -10.73 38.24 24.03
CA ILE A 386 -9.53 37.45 23.75
C ILE A 386 -8.57 38.14 22.79
N GLU A 387 -7.30 37.79 22.92
CA GLU A 387 -6.27 38.00 21.90
C GLU A 387 -6.07 36.68 21.13
N HIS A 388 -6.03 36.77 19.81
CA HIS A 388 -6.00 35.60 18.92
C HIS A 388 -4.75 35.60 18.04
N CYS A 389 -4.08 34.46 17.88
CA CYS A 389 -2.79 34.40 17.18
C CYS A 389 -2.87 34.75 15.68
N LYS A 390 -4.06 34.63 15.06
CA LYS A 390 -4.30 34.96 13.65
C LYS A 390 -4.98 36.32 13.41
N HIS A 391 -5.19 37.12 14.46
CA HIS A 391 -5.82 38.43 14.30
C HIS A 391 -5.25 39.46 15.26
N LYS A 392 -4.93 40.66 14.76
CA LYS A 392 -4.21 41.68 15.54
C LYS A 392 -5.08 42.41 16.58
N HIS A 393 -6.39 42.48 16.35
CA HIS A 393 -7.30 43.15 17.27
C HIS A 393 -7.89 42.16 18.29
N TYR A 394 -8.41 42.70 19.39
CA TYR A 394 -9.18 41.90 20.34
C TYR A 394 -10.49 41.44 19.74
N LEU A 395 -10.86 40.21 20.06
CA LEU A 395 -12.13 39.62 19.66
C LEU A 395 -13.07 39.49 20.84
N MET A 396 -14.32 39.89 20.63
CA MET A 396 -15.38 39.89 21.63
C MET A 396 -16.36 38.75 21.35
N LEU A 397 -16.74 38.02 22.39
CA LEU A 397 -17.74 36.95 22.31
C LEU A 397 -19.14 37.57 22.19
N SER A 398 -19.91 37.10 21.22
CA SER A 398 -21.31 37.46 21.01
C SER A 398 -22.14 36.22 20.65
N ASP A 399 -23.41 36.26 21.00
CA ASP A 399 -24.44 35.28 20.63
C ASP A 399 -25.57 35.90 19.79
N LYS A 400 -25.48 37.20 19.51
CA LYS A 400 -26.52 37.96 18.80
C LYS A 400 -26.37 37.90 17.29
N ILE A 401 -26.67 36.73 16.72
CA ILE A 401 -26.52 36.46 15.28
C ILE A 401 -27.35 37.43 14.41
N SER A 402 -28.55 37.81 14.86
CA SER A 402 -29.46 38.68 14.12
C SER A 402 -28.94 40.10 13.89
N GLU A 403 -27.99 40.58 14.70
CA GLU A 403 -27.42 41.93 14.56
C GLU A 403 -26.34 42.00 13.47
N HIS A 404 -25.82 40.85 13.02
CA HIS A 404 -24.68 40.78 12.09
C HIS A 404 -25.03 40.23 10.70
N GLY A 405 -26.24 39.72 10.48
CA GLY A 405 -26.67 39.16 9.20
C GLY A 405 -25.94 37.87 8.81
N ASP A 406 -25.89 37.55 7.51
CA ASP A 406 -25.29 36.33 6.96
C ASP A 406 -23.76 36.42 6.85
N LYS A 407 -23.09 36.61 7.98
CA LYS A 407 -21.63 36.65 8.07
C LYS A 407 -21.04 35.24 8.17
N CYS A 408 -19.89 35.04 7.55
CA CYS A 408 -19.15 33.78 7.59
C CYS A 408 -17.98 33.87 8.57
N CYS A 409 -17.62 32.74 9.17
CA CYS A 409 -16.42 32.57 9.97
C CYS A 409 -15.17 32.63 9.08
N ASP A 410 -14.22 33.50 9.40
CA ASP A 410 -12.91 33.63 8.74
C ASP A 410 -12.05 32.35 8.84
N GLY A 411 -12.31 31.51 9.84
CA GLY A 411 -11.59 30.26 10.03
C GLY A 411 -12.08 29.14 9.11
N CYS A 412 -13.36 28.78 9.20
CA CYS A 412 -13.91 27.63 8.48
C CYS A 412 -14.75 28.00 7.23
N LEU A 413 -14.98 29.29 7.00
CA LEU A 413 -15.77 29.86 5.90
C LEU A 413 -17.24 29.42 5.89
N LEU A 414 -17.75 28.91 7.01
CA LEU A 414 -19.17 28.59 7.19
C LEU A 414 -19.91 29.78 7.84
N LEU A 415 -21.22 29.87 7.56
CA LEU A 415 -22.11 30.86 8.20
C LEU A 415 -22.05 30.78 9.73
N ILE A 416 -22.03 31.94 10.37
CA ILE A 416 -22.15 32.07 11.82
C ILE A 416 -23.56 31.63 12.23
N SER A 417 -23.64 30.62 13.10
CA SER A 417 -24.90 29.97 13.49
C SER A 417 -25.04 29.70 14.99
N ALA A 418 -24.01 30.00 15.77
CA ALA A 418 -23.94 29.86 17.22
C ALA A 418 -22.99 30.93 17.78
N LYS A 419 -22.67 30.87 19.08
CA LYS A 419 -21.70 31.78 19.73
C LYS A 419 -20.42 31.95 18.90
N PHE A 420 -20.01 33.19 18.73
CA PHE A 420 -18.88 33.56 17.88
C PHE A 420 -18.09 34.71 18.49
N TYR A 421 -16.84 34.84 18.06
CA TYR A 421 -15.97 35.97 18.36
C TYR A 421 -15.97 36.91 17.16
N HIS A 422 -16.09 38.21 17.40
CA HIS A 422 -15.98 39.22 16.34
C HIS A 422 -15.06 40.37 16.73
N CYS A 423 -14.48 41.00 15.72
CA CYS A 423 -13.72 42.23 15.91
C CYS A 423 -14.66 43.45 15.85
N LEU A 424 -14.43 44.44 16.72
CA LEU A 424 -15.15 45.73 16.66
C LEU A 424 -14.55 46.71 15.62
N ARG A 425 -13.34 46.43 15.12
CA ARG A 425 -12.59 47.34 14.23
C ARG A 425 -12.60 46.93 12.77
N CYS A 426 -12.90 45.67 12.46
CA CYS A 426 -12.91 45.15 11.10
C CYS A 426 -13.89 43.99 10.95
N ASP A 427 -14.21 43.63 9.70
CA ASP A 427 -15.14 42.56 9.33
C ASP A 427 -14.52 41.16 9.51
N PHE A 428 -14.21 40.81 10.76
CA PHE A 428 -13.56 39.55 11.15
C PHE A 428 -14.38 38.80 12.21
N PHE A 429 -14.74 37.56 11.91
CA PHE A 429 -15.62 36.71 12.71
C PHE A 429 -15.06 35.28 12.81
N LEU A 430 -15.11 34.68 13.99
CA LEU A 430 -14.76 33.28 14.20
C LEU A 430 -15.84 32.57 14.99
N HIS A 431 -16.22 31.35 14.62
CA HIS A 431 -16.94 30.49 15.56
C HIS A 431 -16.10 30.32 16.83
N LYS A 432 -16.75 30.15 17.99
CA LYS A 432 -16.05 29.87 19.25
C LYS A 432 -15.04 28.72 19.10
N SER A 433 -15.46 27.61 18.46
CA SER A 433 -14.61 26.46 18.17
C SER A 433 -13.45 26.76 17.21
N CYS A 434 -13.60 27.73 16.30
CA CYS A 434 -12.54 28.16 15.39
C CYS A 434 -11.52 29.08 16.08
N ALA A 435 -11.93 29.85 17.09
CA ALA A 435 -11.03 30.66 17.90
C ALA A 435 -10.22 29.82 18.90
N GLU A 436 -10.78 28.70 19.35
CA GLU A 436 -10.19 27.78 20.34
C GLU A 436 -9.34 26.66 19.70
N LEU A 437 -9.09 26.72 18.38
CA LEU A 437 -8.28 25.73 17.67
C LEU A 437 -6.87 25.63 18.24
N SER A 438 -6.28 24.44 18.19
CA SER A 438 -4.87 24.24 18.53
C SER A 438 -3.95 24.86 17.47
N LYS A 439 -2.81 25.44 17.88
CA LYS A 439 -1.79 25.94 16.94
C LYS A 439 -1.10 24.82 16.15
N ILE A 440 -1.00 23.64 16.74
CA ILE A 440 -0.42 22.45 16.13
C ILE A 440 -1.41 21.30 16.32
N GLU A 441 -1.66 20.55 15.26
CA GLU A 441 -2.42 19.31 15.29
C GLU A 441 -1.57 18.19 14.70
N LEU A 442 -1.62 17.00 15.30
CA LEU A 442 -0.88 15.84 14.81
C LEU A 442 -1.81 15.00 13.94
N ILE A 443 -1.46 14.81 12.66
CA ILE A 443 -2.31 14.11 11.69
C ILE A 443 -1.58 12.88 11.16
N PHE A 444 -2.25 11.72 11.24
CA PHE A 444 -1.70 10.41 10.89
C PHE A 444 -2.02 9.94 9.45
N TYR A 445 -3.09 10.45 8.83
CA TYR A 445 -3.55 10.00 7.49
C TYR A 445 -2.92 10.75 6.33
N HIS A 446 -1.75 11.33 6.55
CA HIS A 446 -1.08 12.15 5.58
C HIS A 446 0.27 11.52 5.24
N ARG A 447 0.51 11.30 3.94
CA ARG A 447 1.74 10.69 3.43
C ARG A 447 2.61 11.81 2.85
N CYS A 448 3.76 12.07 3.46
CA CYS A 448 4.81 12.92 2.87
C CYS A 448 5.91 12.02 2.27
N ASP A 449 6.08 12.10 0.95
CA ASP A 449 7.16 11.51 0.12
C ASP A 449 7.44 9.98 0.22
N GLU A 450 8.24 9.47 -0.73
CA GLU A 450 8.36 8.03 -1.10
C GLU A 450 9.05 7.11 -0.07
N GLU A 451 9.61 7.66 1.01
CA GLU A 451 10.21 6.85 2.08
C GLU A 451 9.19 6.53 3.17
N HIS A 452 8.23 5.62 2.89
CA HIS A 452 7.47 4.73 3.79
C HIS A 452 7.08 5.16 5.24
N PHE A 453 7.19 6.43 5.64
CA PHE A 453 7.09 6.88 7.03
C PHE A 453 5.74 7.54 7.31
N ALA A 454 4.77 6.73 7.72
CA ALA A 454 3.48 7.17 8.24
C ALA A 454 3.53 7.38 9.77
N GLY A 455 4.40 8.28 10.23
CA GLY A 455 4.41 8.75 11.62
C GLY A 455 3.44 9.92 11.85
N LEU A 456 3.18 10.28 13.12
CA LEU A 456 2.52 11.55 13.48
C LEU A 456 3.25 12.72 12.81
N LYS A 457 2.60 13.42 11.89
CA LYS A 457 3.17 14.64 11.31
C LYS A 457 2.57 15.87 11.96
N PRO A 458 3.40 16.85 12.41
CA PRO A 458 2.91 18.09 12.95
C PRO A 458 2.38 18.97 11.83
N PHE A 459 1.10 19.34 11.94
CA PHE A 459 0.49 20.33 11.09
C PHE A 459 0.32 21.64 11.85
N ILE A 460 0.77 22.73 11.25
CA ILE A 460 0.77 24.07 11.85
C ILE A 460 -0.45 24.84 11.35
N LEU A 461 -1.21 25.43 12.28
CA LEU A 461 -2.32 26.32 11.94
C LEU A 461 -1.79 27.53 11.17
N THR A 462 -2.26 27.68 9.95
CA THR A 462 -1.86 28.69 8.98
C THR A 462 -3.10 29.47 8.52
N SER A 463 -2.92 30.77 8.28
CA SER A 463 -3.92 31.71 7.78
C SER A 463 -3.30 32.52 6.65
N ASP A 464 -4.11 33.33 5.97
CA ASP A 464 -3.65 34.37 5.04
C ASP A 464 -2.95 33.85 3.76
N CYS A 465 -3.16 32.58 3.42
CA CYS A 465 -2.70 31.98 2.17
C CYS A 465 -3.81 31.21 1.48
N MET A 466 -3.79 31.21 0.15
CA MET A 466 -4.59 30.31 -0.66
C MET A 466 -4.02 28.89 -0.57
N PHE A 467 -4.89 27.91 -0.37
CA PHE A 467 -4.49 26.52 -0.33
C PHE A 467 -5.56 25.61 -0.92
N GLU A 468 -5.14 24.48 -1.47
CA GLU A 468 -6.02 23.38 -1.85
C GLU A 468 -5.98 22.33 -0.73
N CYS A 469 -7.14 21.92 -0.26
CA CYS A 469 -7.22 20.92 0.81
C CYS A 469 -7.00 19.51 0.26
N GLU A 470 -6.09 18.75 0.87
CA GLU A 470 -5.79 17.36 0.47
C GLU A 470 -7.02 16.44 0.43
N LEU A 471 -7.91 16.54 1.43
CA LEU A 471 -9.06 15.63 1.57
C LEU A 471 -10.27 16.01 0.71
N CYS A 472 -10.67 17.29 0.69
CA CYS A 472 -11.86 17.73 -0.02
C CYS A 472 -11.59 18.38 -1.37
N THR A 473 -10.31 18.57 -1.73
CA THR A 473 -9.84 19.21 -2.97
C THR A 473 -10.40 20.61 -3.23
N TYR A 474 -11.09 21.20 -2.24
CA TYR A 474 -11.57 22.57 -2.34
C TYR A 474 -10.42 23.54 -2.13
N LEU A 475 -10.42 24.58 -2.97
CA LEU A 475 -9.57 25.73 -2.82
C LEU A 475 -10.16 26.67 -1.77
N SER A 476 -9.34 27.14 -0.82
CA SER A 476 -9.78 27.97 0.29
C SER A 476 -8.73 29.00 0.73
N ASN A 477 -9.20 30.11 1.30
CA ASN A 477 -8.40 31.16 1.97
C ASN A 477 -8.69 31.28 3.47
N GLY A 478 -9.49 30.38 4.04
CA GLY A 478 -9.71 30.32 5.49
C GLY A 478 -8.50 29.77 6.24
N PHE A 479 -8.73 29.32 7.47
CA PHE A 479 -7.68 28.63 8.23
C PHE A 479 -7.40 27.24 7.65
N SER A 480 -6.12 26.88 7.63
CA SER A 480 -5.65 25.54 7.29
C SER A 480 -4.63 25.04 8.28
N TYR A 481 -4.49 23.73 8.33
CA TYR A 481 -3.37 23.06 8.95
C TYR A 481 -2.40 22.71 7.82
N LYS A 482 -1.17 23.20 7.90
CA LYS A 482 -0.11 22.96 6.92
C LYS A 482 0.88 21.94 7.48
N CYS A 483 1.13 20.86 6.74
CA CYS A 483 2.17 19.91 7.10
C CYS A 483 3.53 20.60 7.11
N ASN A 484 4.28 20.49 8.22
CA ASN A 484 5.58 21.13 8.35
C ASN A 484 6.63 20.53 7.39
N GLU A 485 6.44 19.30 6.93
CA GLU A 485 7.41 18.58 6.11
C GLU A 485 7.18 18.79 4.61
N CYS A 486 6.08 18.28 4.07
CA CYS A 486 5.79 18.38 2.63
C CYS A 486 4.90 19.57 2.24
N GLY A 487 4.51 20.42 3.19
CA GLY A 487 3.81 21.67 2.90
C GLY A 487 2.36 21.55 2.44
N ILE A 488 1.79 20.35 2.39
CA ILE A 488 0.39 20.09 2.05
C ILE A 488 -0.55 20.67 3.10
N HIS A 489 -1.71 21.16 2.66
CA HIS A 489 -2.70 21.79 3.53
C HIS A 489 -3.96 20.93 3.71
N ARG A 490 -4.53 20.97 4.91
CA ARG A 490 -5.88 20.49 5.22
C ARG A 490 -6.72 21.62 5.79
N CYS A 491 -7.92 21.83 5.27
CA CYS A 491 -8.85 22.78 5.87
C CYS A 491 -9.31 22.30 7.26
N VAL A 492 -9.62 23.24 8.16
CA VAL A 492 -10.10 22.95 9.53
C VAL A 492 -11.21 21.90 9.52
N ARG A 493 -12.16 22.00 8.58
CA ARG A 493 -13.30 21.07 8.46
C ARG A 493 -12.91 19.62 8.20
N CYS A 494 -11.82 19.40 7.47
CA CYS A 494 -11.32 18.07 7.15
C CYS A 494 -10.39 17.50 8.21
N VAL A 495 -9.74 18.36 9.01
CA VAL A 495 -8.90 17.91 10.14
C VAL A 495 -9.74 17.33 11.26
N PHE A 496 -10.85 17.97 11.61
CA PHE A 496 -11.73 17.54 12.69
C PHE A 496 -12.85 16.60 12.24
N LEU A 497 -12.69 15.97 11.07
CA LEU A 497 -13.67 15.00 10.59
C LEU A 497 -13.60 13.72 11.43
N GLN A 498 -14.67 13.41 12.14
CA GLN A 498 -14.75 12.25 13.03
C GLN A 498 -14.99 10.94 12.25
N PHE A 499 -14.59 9.81 12.84
CA PHE A 499 -14.90 8.47 12.28
C PHE A 499 -16.37 8.11 12.39
N GLU A 500 -17.04 8.62 13.42
CA GLU A 500 -18.48 8.49 13.62
C GLU A 500 -19.14 9.84 13.28
N LEU A 501 -20.06 9.84 12.31
CA LEU A 501 -20.75 11.05 11.88
C LEU A 501 -22.25 10.92 12.05
N LYS A 502 -22.85 11.91 12.69
CA LYS A 502 -24.30 12.08 12.76
C LYS A 502 -24.73 13.10 11.71
N ILE A 503 -25.44 12.64 10.70
CA ILE A 503 -26.02 13.52 9.68
C ILE A 503 -27.50 13.76 9.97
N PRO A 504 -28.03 14.98 9.79
CA PRO A 504 -29.43 15.27 10.09
C PRO A 504 -30.44 14.41 9.30
N GLY A 505 -30.07 13.95 8.10
CA GLY A 505 -30.92 13.13 7.23
C GLY A 505 -30.87 11.62 7.48
N HIS A 506 -30.14 11.14 8.50
CA HIS A 506 -30.07 9.71 8.80
C HIS A 506 -30.03 9.45 10.30
N LYS A 507 -30.89 8.55 10.78
CA LYS A 507 -31.09 8.31 12.21
C LYS A 507 -29.87 7.69 12.91
N HIS A 508 -29.17 6.82 12.20
CA HIS A 508 -28.00 6.12 12.75
C HIS A 508 -26.72 6.89 12.46
N PRO A 509 -25.70 6.81 13.33
CA PRO A 509 -24.39 7.33 12.99
C PRO A 509 -23.77 6.54 11.82
N LEU A 510 -23.03 7.25 10.98
CA LEU A 510 -22.27 6.69 9.87
C LEU A 510 -20.83 6.43 10.33
N LEU A 511 -20.29 5.30 9.92
CA LEU A 511 -18.93 4.84 10.24
C LEU A 511 -18.10 4.80 8.96
N PHE A 512 -16.81 5.14 9.04
CA PHE A 512 -15.97 5.22 7.85
C PHE A 512 -15.38 3.85 7.46
N TYR A 513 -15.69 3.38 6.25
CA TYR A 513 -15.18 2.12 5.69
C TYR A 513 -14.23 2.38 4.51
N TYR A 514 -13.02 1.82 4.59
CA TYR A 514 -11.99 1.91 3.53
C TYR A 514 -12.19 0.93 2.37
N ASP A 515 -12.92 -0.17 2.60
CA ASP A 515 -13.10 -1.25 1.63
C ASP A 515 -14.56 -1.38 1.21
N TYR A 516 -15.20 -0.26 0.87
CA TYR A 516 -16.61 -0.25 0.46
C TYR A 516 -16.74 -0.02 -1.03
N LYS A 517 -17.38 -0.93 -1.76
CA LYS A 517 -17.75 -0.71 -3.16
C LYS A 517 -19.26 -0.51 -3.25
N GLY A 518 -19.68 0.65 -3.75
CA GLY A 518 -21.08 0.97 -3.98
C GLY A 518 -21.28 2.40 -4.45
N GLN A 519 -22.52 2.87 -4.46
CA GLN A 519 -22.87 4.23 -4.88
C GLN A 519 -23.12 5.14 -3.69
N CYS A 520 -22.68 6.40 -3.82
CA CYS A 520 -22.99 7.44 -2.85
C CYS A 520 -24.49 7.74 -2.86
N SER A 521 -25.15 7.60 -1.72
CA SER A 521 -26.57 7.96 -1.55
C SER A 521 -26.84 9.46 -1.70
N GLY A 522 -25.80 10.31 -1.61
CA GLY A 522 -25.92 11.76 -1.75
C GLY A 522 -25.80 12.27 -3.18
N CYS A 523 -24.84 11.76 -3.96
CA CYS A 523 -24.53 12.26 -5.31
C CYS A 523 -24.53 11.19 -6.41
N GLY A 524 -24.82 9.93 -6.09
CA GLY A 524 -24.89 8.84 -7.07
C GLY A 524 -23.55 8.33 -7.59
N THR A 525 -22.44 8.99 -7.28
CA THR A 525 -21.11 8.58 -7.74
C THR A 525 -20.68 7.24 -7.15
N ASP A 526 -20.07 6.39 -7.96
CA ASP A 526 -19.43 5.17 -7.48
C ASP A 526 -18.27 5.52 -6.55
N ILE A 527 -18.19 4.80 -5.43
CA ILE A 527 -17.20 5.01 -4.38
C ILE A 527 -16.56 3.70 -3.94
N ASN A 528 -15.28 3.80 -3.60
CA ASN A 528 -14.46 2.72 -3.04
C ASN A 528 -14.18 2.89 -1.52
N LYS A 529 -14.57 4.04 -0.94
CA LYS A 529 -14.48 4.39 0.48
C LYS A 529 -15.71 5.21 0.87
N ALA A 530 -16.32 4.92 2.01
CA ALA A 530 -17.60 5.56 2.37
C ALA A 530 -17.84 5.68 3.86
N TYR A 531 -18.54 6.73 4.26
CA TYR A 531 -19.26 6.77 5.54
C TYR A 531 -20.56 6.01 5.40
N ARG A 532 -20.69 4.87 6.07
CA ARG A 532 -21.82 3.94 5.91
C ARG A 532 -22.54 3.69 7.23
N CYS A 533 -23.84 3.56 7.14
CA CYS A 533 -24.65 3.04 8.23
C CYS A 533 -24.45 1.52 8.36
N LYS A 534 -24.28 1.02 9.58
CA LYS A 534 -24.24 -0.44 9.84
C LYS A 534 -25.59 -1.11 9.60
N ASP A 535 -26.68 -0.40 9.90
CA ASP A 535 -28.06 -0.93 9.89
C ASP A 535 -28.79 -0.69 8.56
N SER A 536 -28.16 -0.04 7.57
CA SER A 536 -28.76 0.21 6.27
C SER A 536 -27.73 0.28 5.14
N ASN A 537 -28.19 0.25 3.88
CA ASN A 537 -27.34 0.43 2.71
C ASN A 537 -27.02 1.90 2.41
N PHE A 538 -27.27 2.80 3.37
CA PHE A 538 -26.96 4.20 3.23
C PHE A 538 -25.45 4.43 3.37
N GLY A 539 -24.83 4.99 2.32
CA GLY A 539 -23.39 5.23 2.24
C GLY A 539 -23.09 6.55 1.55
N LEU A 540 -22.14 7.32 2.08
CA LEU A 540 -21.77 8.63 1.54
C LEU A 540 -20.29 8.71 1.19
N CYS A 541 -20.01 9.36 0.06
CA CYS A 541 -18.67 9.76 -0.30
C CYS A 541 -18.15 10.87 0.63
N LEU A 542 -16.82 10.98 0.75
CA LEU A 542 -16.18 12.02 1.58
C LEU A 542 -16.63 13.42 1.16
N TYR A 543 -16.77 13.67 -0.15
CA TYR A 543 -17.23 14.95 -0.69
C TYR A 543 -18.62 15.32 -0.18
N CYS A 544 -19.60 14.40 -0.22
CA CYS A 544 -20.95 14.65 0.30
C CYS A 544 -20.94 14.92 1.80
N VAL A 545 -20.11 14.21 2.56
CA VAL A 545 -19.96 14.43 4.00
C VAL A 545 -19.44 15.84 4.31
N VAL A 546 -18.48 16.33 3.54
CA VAL A 546 -17.91 17.67 3.71
C VAL A 546 -18.65 18.74 2.90
N ARG A 547 -19.87 18.49 2.40
CA ARG A 547 -20.67 19.55 1.76
C ARG A 547 -21.17 20.57 2.79
N LEU A 548 -21.32 21.81 2.34
CA LEU A 548 -21.83 22.89 3.16
C LEU A 548 -23.31 22.63 3.50
N THR A 549 -23.68 22.70 4.78
CA THR A 549 -25.06 22.45 5.18
C THR A 549 -25.99 23.63 4.90
N ARG A 550 -25.45 24.85 4.90
CA ARG A 550 -26.16 26.09 4.55
C ARG A 550 -25.25 27.00 3.73
N VAL A 551 -25.78 27.60 2.68
CA VAL A 551 -25.04 28.46 1.75
C VAL A 551 -25.91 29.65 1.38
N GLY A 552 -25.40 30.87 1.54
CA GLY A 552 -26.00 32.06 0.94
C GLY A 552 -25.70 32.11 -0.54
N HIS A 553 -26.70 32.41 -1.38
CA HIS A 553 -26.54 32.45 -2.83
C HIS A 553 -27.41 33.57 -3.42
N ASN A 554 -26.93 34.27 -4.45
CA ASN A 554 -27.62 35.43 -5.03
C ASN A 554 -29.00 35.14 -5.66
N CYS A 555 -29.38 33.87 -5.78
CA CYS A 555 -30.70 33.51 -6.29
C CYS A 555 -31.80 33.64 -5.23
N ASP A 556 -31.43 33.76 -3.95
CA ASP A 556 -32.36 33.77 -2.82
C ASP A 556 -31.80 34.67 -1.71
N ASP A 557 -32.65 35.51 -1.12
CA ASP A 557 -32.27 36.34 0.02
C ASP A 557 -32.03 35.52 1.29
N HIS A 558 -32.54 34.29 1.35
CA HIS A 558 -32.33 33.37 2.46
C HIS A 558 -31.28 32.30 2.13
N PRO A 559 -30.46 31.87 3.11
CA PRO A 559 -29.48 30.83 2.89
C PRO A 559 -30.15 29.49 2.58
N LEU A 560 -29.75 28.90 1.46
CA LEU A 560 -30.23 27.60 1.02
C LEU A 560 -29.66 26.50 1.91
N LYS A 561 -30.52 25.56 2.31
CA LYS A 561 -30.17 24.44 3.19
C LYS A 561 -30.02 23.16 2.39
N LEU A 562 -28.94 22.42 2.64
CA LEU A 562 -28.72 21.10 2.03
C LEU A 562 -29.79 20.13 2.54
N THR A 563 -30.53 19.55 1.60
CA THR A 563 -31.66 18.67 1.88
C THR A 563 -31.36 17.25 1.43
N TYR A 564 -31.68 16.31 2.34
CA TYR A 564 -31.29 14.90 2.28
C TYR A 564 -32.44 13.96 1.86
N HIS A 565 -33.67 14.48 1.81
CA HIS A 565 -34.88 13.72 1.55
C HIS A 565 -35.65 14.30 0.37
N LYS A 566 -36.53 13.49 -0.22
CA LYS A 566 -37.58 13.99 -1.10
C LYS A 566 -38.45 14.97 -0.32
N ILE A 567 -38.31 16.27 -0.58
CA ILE A 567 -39.39 17.21 -0.31
C ILE A 567 -40.44 16.88 -1.36
N ASN A 568 -41.59 16.30 -0.94
CA ASN A 568 -42.81 15.97 -1.69
C ASN A 568 -42.69 15.68 -3.21
N ASP A 569 -43.29 14.60 -3.71
CA ASP A 569 -43.29 14.20 -5.14
C ASP A 569 -44.04 15.18 -6.10
N TYR A 570 -44.13 16.47 -5.78
CA TYR A 570 -44.62 17.50 -6.70
C TYR A 570 -43.56 17.79 -7.78
N GLU A 571 -43.98 17.78 -9.05
CA GLU A 571 -43.12 17.95 -10.23
C GLU A 571 -42.28 19.24 -10.19
N LYS A 572 -42.75 20.30 -9.52
CA LYS A 572 -42.02 21.57 -9.38
C LYS A 572 -40.65 21.42 -8.68
N TYR A 573 -40.50 20.47 -7.76
CA TYR A 573 -39.22 20.23 -7.05
C TYR A 573 -38.24 19.34 -7.82
N HIS A 574 -38.62 18.94 -9.03
CA HIS A 574 -37.79 18.13 -9.93
C HIS A 574 -36.98 19.00 -10.88
N TYR A 575 -37.02 20.33 -10.76
CA TYR A 575 -36.24 21.25 -11.57
C TYR A 575 -35.37 22.11 -10.67
N CYS A 576 -34.24 22.57 -11.22
CA CYS A 576 -33.35 23.51 -10.56
C CYS A 576 -33.74 24.93 -10.96
N ASP A 577 -34.03 25.79 -9.99
CA ASP A 577 -34.44 27.18 -10.24
C ASP A 577 -33.28 28.08 -10.75
N ILE A 578 -32.05 27.55 -10.79
CA ILE A 578 -30.87 28.27 -11.29
C ILE A 578 -30.60 27.96 -12.77
N CYS A 579 -30.60 26.68 -13.15
CA CYS A 579 -30.28 26.27 -14.53
C CYS A 579 -31.50 25.78 -15.33
N GLU A 580 -32.67 25.70 -14.69
CA GLU A 580 -33.94 25.21 -15.26
C GLU A 580 -33.91 23.75 -15.75
N GLU A 581 -32.82 23.02 -15.46
CA GLU A 581 -32.70 21.60 -15.81
C GLU A 581 -33.33 20.68 -14.76
N LYS A 582 -33.72 19.49 -15.22
CA LYS A 582 -34.31 18.46 -14.38
C LYS A 582 -33.29 17.91 -13.38
N ARG A 583 -33.68 17.84 -12.12
CA ARG A 583 -32.97 17.24 -11.00
C ARG A 583 -33.39 15.78 -10.82
N ASP A 584 -32.45 14.94 -10.40
CA ASP A 584 -32.78 13.61 -9.89
C ASP A 584 -33.30 13.72 -8.44
N PRO A 585 -34.56 13.33 -8.16
CA PRO A 585 -35.13 13.40 -6.83
C PRO A 585 -34.44 12.49 -5.80
N LYS A 586 -33.61 11.55 -6.23
CA LYS A 586 -32.86 10.63 -5.35
C LYS A 586 -31.65 11.30 -4.70
N TYR A 587 -31.07 12.32 -5.32
CA TYR A 587 -29.83 12.95 -4.88
C TYR A 587 -30.09 14.22 -4.08
N TRP A 588 -29.09 14.58 -3.28
CA TRP A 588 -29.14 15.77 -2.42
C TRP A 588 -29.22 17.03 -3.25
N PHE A 589 -29.82 18.07 -2.67
CA PHE A 589 -30.04 19.36 -3.32
C PHE A 589 -30.16 20.45 -2.28
N TYR A 590 -30.04 21.71 -2.70
CA TYR A 590 -30.24 22.85 -1.82
C TYR A 590 -31.67 23.35 -1.94
N HIS A 591 -32.28 23.66 -0.80
CA HIS A 591 -33.65 24.15 -0.74
C HIS A 591 -33.80 25.26 0.29
N CYS A 592 -34.59 26.28 -0.05
CA CYS A 592 -35.06 27.31 0.86
C CYS A 592 -36.55 27.08 1.13
N GLU A 593 -36.91 26.76 2.37
CA GLU A 593 -38.32 26.56 2.74
C GLU A 593 -39.14 27.86 2.69
N THR A 594 -38.50 29.01 2.89
CA THR A 594 -39.17 30.33 2.92
C THR A 594 -39.54 30.82 1.54
N CYS A 595 -38.63 30.66 0.57
CA CYS A 595 -38.81 31.14 -0.80
C CYS A 595 -39.25 30.04 -1.77
N ASP A 596 -39.29 28.78 -1.31
CA ASP A 596 -39.61 27.59 -2.09
C ASP A 596 -38.57 27.27 -3.20
N THR A 597 -37.40 27.92 -3.17
CA THR A 597 -36.32 27.75 -4.15
C THR A 597 -35.61 26.43 -3.98
N SER A 598 -35.42 25.68 -5.06
CA SER A 598 -34.73 24.38 -5.13
C SER A 598 -33.67 24.40 -6.22
N ALA A 599 -32.43 24.04 -5.88
CA ALA A 599 -31.33 24.10 -6.82
C ALA A 599 -30.40 22.88 -6.73
N HIS A 600 -29.77 22.51 -7.85
CA HIS A 600 -28.72 21.50 -7.86
C HIS A 600 -27.58 21.94 -6.94
N VAL A 601 -26.93 20.95 -6.33
CA VAL A 601 -25.83 21.21 -5.39
C VAL A 601 -24.69 21.96 -6.05
N ASP A 602 -24.34 21.59 -7.28
CA ASP A 602 -23.21 22.18 -7.99
C ASP A 602 -23.56 23.55 -8.59
N CYS A 603 -24.85 23.85 -8.86
CA CYS A 603 -25.30 25.19 -9.23
C CYS A 603 -25.15 26.19 -8.07
N VAL A 604 -25.42 25.77 -6.84
CA VAL A 604 -25.31 26.65 -5.65
C VAL A 604 -23.86 26.83 -5.20
N LEU A 605 -23.09 25.73 -5.17
CA LEU A 605 -21.70 25.79 -4.73
C LEU A 605 -20.77 26.41 -5.77
N GLY A 606 -21.07 26.20 -7.05
CA GLY A 606 -20.18 26.54 -8.14
C GLY A 606 -18.80 25.90 -7.99
N LYS A 607 -17.82 26.50 -8.66
CA LYS A 607 -16.44 25.99 -8.74
C LYS A 607 -15.57 26.33 -7.53
N TYR A 608 -15.90 27.42 -6.83
CA TYR A 608 -15.08 27.97 -5.74
C TYR A 608 -15.93 28.28 -4.50
N PRO A 609 -16.51 27.26 -3.84
CA PRO A 609 -17.48 27.44 -2.76
C PRO A 609 -16.88 27.94 -1.44
N LEU A 610 -15.56 27.83 -1.26
CA LEU A 610 -14.88 28.12 0.01
C LEU A 610 -13.84 29.23 -0.14
N ILE A 611 -14.17 30.29 -0.88
CA ILE A 611 -13.29 31.46 -0.99
C ILE A 611 -14.03 32.69 -0.44
N LYS A 612 -13.45 33.31 0.59
CA LYS A 612 -13.92 34.61 1.10
C LYS A 612 -13.65 35.69 0.06
N LEU A 613 -14.71 36.28 -0.50
CA LEU A 613 -14.61 37.44 -1.38
C LEU A 613 -14.13 38.68 -0.61
N GLY A 614 -13.41 39.58 -1.29
CA GLY A 614 -12.84 40.79 -0.72
C GLY A 614 -11.54 40.60 0.08
N SER A 615 -11.10 39.36 0.33
CA SER A 615 -9.82 39.11 0.99
C SER A 615 -8.66 39.48 0.06
N THR A 616 -7.65 40.13 0.62
CA THR A 616 -6.45 40.53 -0.12
C THR A 616 -5.58 39.32 -0.48
N TYR A 617 -5.12 39.28 -1.72
CA TYR A 617 -4.19 38.32 -2.27
C TYR A 617 -2.97 39.08 -2.81
N ASN A 618 -1.80 38.74 -2.29
CA ASN A 618 -0.54 39.39 -2.63
C ASN A 618 0.17 38.54 -3.69
N GLU A 619 -0.07 38.85 -4.96
CA GLU A 619 0.62 38.23 -6.09
C GLU A 619 1.93 38.97 -6.39
N ARG A 620 2.91 38.28 -7.00
CA ARG A 620 4.22 38.86 -7.33
C ARG A 620 4.21 39.72 -8.59
N ASP A 621 3.16 39.64 -9.41
CA ASP A 621 3.14 40.16 -10.77
C ASP A 621 2.33 41.47 -10.94
N HIS A 622 1.70 41.98 -9.87
CA HIS A 622 1.08 43.30 -9.84
C HIS A 622 1.52 44.10 -8.59
N PRO A 623 1.91 45.38 -8.72
CA PRO A 623 2.46 46.18 -7.61
C PRO A 623 1.44 46.55 -6.52
N HIS A 624 0.15 46.37 -6.78
CA HIS A 624 -0.91 46.65 -5.81
C HIS A 624 -1.56 45.37 -5.26
N PRO A 625 -2.15 45.41 -4.06
CA PRO A 625 -2.84 44.27 -3.50
C PRO A 625 -4.07 43.91 -4.35
N LEU A 626 -4.23 42.64 -4.69
CA LEU A 626 -5.41 42.15 -5.39
C LEU A 626 -6.44 41.66 -4.37
N THR A 627 -7.72 41.60 -4.74
CA THR A 627 -8.81 41.09 -3.92
C THR A 627 -9.68 40.14 -4.73
N PHE A 628 -10.19 39.10 -4.09
CA PHE A 628 -11.10 38.18 -4.76
C PHE A 628 -12.46 38.83 -4.98
N ALA A 629 -12.93 38.83 -6.22
CA ALA A 629 -14.25 39.30 -6.58
C ALA A 629 -14.99 38.26 -7.42
N LYS A 630 -16.32 38.34 -7.38
CA LYS A 630 -17.22 37.62 -8.29
C LYS A 630 -18.24 38.63 -8.78
N LYS A 631 -18.11 39.10 -10.03
CA LYS A 631 -18.97 40.15 -10.59
C LYS A 631 -20.03 39.57 -11.53
N PHE A 632 -21.27 40.01 -11.31
CA PHE A 632 -22.40 39.97 -12.25
C PHE A 632 -22.99 41.40 -12.25
N PRO A 633 -23.32 42.06 -13.39
CA PRO A 633 -23.61 41.50 -14.72
C PRO A 633 -22.75 42.05 -15.88
N TYR A 634 -21.69 42.83 -15.61
CA TYR A 634 -20.80 43.38 -16.66
C TYR A 634 -19.46 42.66 -16.60
N TYR A 635 -19.38 41.42 -17.08
CA TYR A 635 -18.17 40.58 -17.03
C TYR A 635 -16.94 41.34 -17.57
N PRO A 636 -16.06 41.87 -16.70
CA PRO A 636 -14.89 42.59 -17.16
C PRO A 636 -13.96 41.59 -17.86
N LYS A 637 -13.28 42.02 -18.91
CA LYS A 637 -12.33 41.16 -19.62
C LYS A 637 -11.08 40.97 -18.78
N CYS A 638 -10.65 39.72 -18.66
CA CYS A 638 -9.36 39.37 -18.08
C CYS A 638 -8.23 40.02 -18.88
N VAL A 639 -7.32 40.70 -18.19
CA VAL A 639 -6.17 41.38 -18.82
C VAL A 639 -5.27 40.40 -19.57
N GLU A 640 -5.15 39.15 -19.09
CA GLU A 640 -4.24 38.15 -19.66
C GLU A 640 -4.85 37.40 -20.87
N CYS A 641 -6.07 36.87 -20.74
CA CYS A 641 -6.66 36.04 -21.79
C CYS A 641 -7.71 36.77 -22.64
N GLY A 642 -8.14 37.98 -22.27
CA GLY A 642 -9.13 38.77 -22.99
C GLY A 642 -10.58 38.26 -22.86
N GLU A 643 -10.80 37.10 -22.24
CA GLU A 643 -12.12 36.51 -22.03
C GLU A 643 -12.85 37.15 -20.83
N PRO A 644 -14.20 37.15 -20.81
CA PRO A 644 -14.96 37.72 -19.71
C PRO A 644 -14.74 36.95 -18.39
N CYS A 645 -14.60 37.68 -17.28
CA CYS A 645 -14.53 37.10 -15.93
C CYS A 645 -15.92 36.69 -15.44
N GLU A 646 -16.40 35.52 -15.89
CA GLU A 646 -17.71 34.93 -15.49
C GLU A 646 -17.65 34.19 -14.14
N ASP A 647 -16.44 33.80 -13.71
CA ASP A 647 -16.15 33.05 -12.49
C ASP A 647 -15.37 33.91 -11.46
N LEU A 648 -14.52 33.30 -10.64
CA LEU A 648 -13.64 33.99 -9.68
C LEU A 648 -12.55 34.80 -10.39
N SER A 649 -12.48 36.10 -10.07
CA SER A 649 -11.44 37.02 -10.54
C SER A 649 -10.65 37.65 -9.39
N LEU A 650 -9.43 38.08 -9.70
CA LEU A 650 -8.60 38.93 -8.87
C LEU A 650 -8.69 40.37 -9.38
N GLU A 651 -9.03 41.30 -8.50
CA GLU A 651 -9.16 42.72 -8.82
C GLU A 651 -8.22 43.56 -7.98
N CYS A 652 -7.58 44.55 -8.58
CA CYS A 652 -6.77 45.50 -7.83
C CYS A 652 -7.62 46.30 -6.84
N ALA A 653 -7.17 46.35 -5.58
CA ALA A 653 -7.82 47.11 -4.52
C ALA A 653 -7.51 48.61 -4.57
N GLU A 654 -6.52 49.03 -5.36
CA GLU A 654 -6.08 50.42 -5.45
C GLU A 654 -7.07 51.27 -6.28
N PRO A 655 -7.60 52.37 -5.73
CA PRO A 655 -8.48 53.27 -6.47
C PRO A 655 -7.83 53.81 -7.76
N GLY A 656 -8.43 53.52 -8.91
CA GLY A 656 -7.95 53.97 -10.22
C GLY A 656 -7.15 52.92 -11.01
N CYS A 657 -6.87 51.75 -10.44
CA CYS A 657 -6.27 50.63 -11.15
C CYS A 657 -7.34 49.62 -11.61
N ASN A 658 -7.59 49.54 -12.92
CA ASN A 658 -8.59 48.63 -13.50
C ASN A 658 -8.04 47.22 -13.79
N TYR A 659 -7.00 46.79 -13.06
CA TYR A 659 -6.39 45.49 -13.27
C TYR A 659 -7.32 44.38 -12.74
N ILE A 660 -7.76 43.51 -13.65
CA ILE A 660 -8.61 42.37 -13.37
C ILE A 660 -8.11 41.16 -14.15
N VAL A 661 -7.88 40.04 -13.47
CA VAL A 661 -7.41 38.81 -14.08
C VAL A 661 -8.22 37.62 -13.57
N HIS A 662 -8.44 36.61 -14.41
CA HIS A 662 -9.00 35.34 -13.92
C HIS A 662 -8.04 34.75 -12.89
N TRP A 663 -8.59 34.13 -11.85
CA TRP A 663 -7.77 33.42 -10.87
C TRP A 663 -6.79 32.41 -11.51
N LYS A 664 -7.22 31.72 -12.58
CA LYS A 664 -6.36 30.74 -13.27
C LYS A 664 -5.29 31.38 -14.16
N CYS A 665 -5.47 32.62 -14.58
CA CYS A 665 -4.54 33.33 -15.44
C CYS A 665 -3.48 34.10 -14.65
N GLY A 666 -3.74 34.45 -13.39
CA GLY A 666 -2.74 35.05 -12.50
C GLY A 666 -1.76 34.06 -11.86
N LYS A 667 -2.05 32.74 -11.94
CA LYS A 667 -1.28 31.68 -11.29
C LYS A 667 0.07 31.35 -11.91
#